data_AF-A0A5E7RLF8-F1
#
_entry.id   AF-A0A5E7RLF8-F1
#
_cell.length_a   1.000
_cell.length_b   1.000
_cell.length_c   1.000
_cell.angle_alpha   90.00
_cell.angle_beta   90.00
_cell.angle_gamma   90.00
#
_symmetry.space_group_name_H-M   'P 1'
#
loop_
_entity.id
_entity.type
_entity.pdbx_description
1 polymer ?
#
loop_
_entity_poly.entity_id
_entity_poly.type
_entity_poly.pdbx_seq_one_letter_code
_entity_poly.pdbx_strand_id
1 'polypeptide(L)'
;MSAPVLTTLLVANRGEIACRVMRTAKALGLTTVAVHSATDRDARHSREADIRVDLGGSKAADSYLQIDKLIAAAKASGAQAIHPGYGFLSENAGFARAIENAGLIFLGPPASAIDAMGSKSAAKALMETAGVPLVPGYHGEAQDLETFRDACERIGYPVLLKATAGGGGKGMKVVEDVSQLAEALASAQREAQSSFGDSRMLVEKYLLKPRHVEIQVFADQHGNCLYLNERDCSIQRRHQKVVEEAPAPGLSPELRRAMGEAAVRSAQAIGYVGAGTVEFLLDARGEFFFMEMNTRLQVEHPVTEAITGLDLVAWQIRVARGEALPMTQDQVPLVGHAIEVRLYAEDPGNDFLPATGRLELYRESAQGPGRRVDSGVEEGDEISPFYDPMLGKLIAWGEDREQARLRLLSMLDEFAIGGLKTNINFLRRIIGHPAFADAELDTDFIPRYQEQLLPAPAELSDDFWQAAAQAFAQSQPPVTRADDPSSPWAAGNGLRAGLPREITLHLSCEGQDRALTLGDIDAHSARLKGEQLLTEQAGVRRQHRAIRRGDYVYLQWDGELHRIETYDPISAVEASHSHQGGLTAPMNGSIVRVLVEAGQSVEAGAQLVVLEAMKMEHSIRAPHAGVIKALYCQEGEMVSEGSALVELEEA
;
A
#
# COMPACT_ATOMS: atom_id res chain seq x y z
N MET A 1 -33.31 20.98 -16.96
CA MET A 1 -32.50 21.84 -16.06
C MET A 1 -31.17 22.07 -16.73
N SER A 2 -30.63 23.29 -16.71
CA SER A 2 -29.27 23.54 -17.22
C SER A 2 -28.27 22.77 -16.37
N ALA A 3 -27.28 22.12 -17.00
CA ALA A 3 -26.22 21.41 -16.28
C ALA A 3 -25.56 22.36 -15.23
N PRO A 4 -25.29 21.89 -14.01
CA PRO A 4 -24.62 22.71 -13.01
C PRO A 4 -23.25 23.16 -13.52
N VAL A 5 -22.94 24.44 -13.30
CA VAL A 5 -21.65 25.02 -13.67
C VAL A 5 -20.62 24.53 -12.67
N LEU A 6 -19.69 23.71 -13.12
CA LEU A 6 -18.56 23.21 -12.34
C LEU A 6 -17.26 23.72 -12.96
N THR A 7 -16.61 24.68 -12.31
CA THR A 7 -15.32 25.25 -12.72
C THR A 7 -14.22 25.00 -11.70
N THR A 8 -14.59 24.75 -10.44
CA THR A 8 -13.68 24.57 -9.32
C THR A 8 -14.04 23.32 -8.52
N LEU A 9 -13.09 22.40 -8.37
CA LEU A 9 -13.25 21.12 -7.68
C LEU A 9 -12.32 21.06 -6.46
N LEU A 10 -12.90 20.82 -5.28
CA LEU A 10 -12.13 20.49 -4.08
C LEU A 10 -11.90 18.98 -4.01
N VAL A 11 -10.68 18.57 -3.71
CA VAL A 11 -10.33 17.16 -3.49
C VAL A 11 -10.17 16.93 -1.99
N ALA A 12 -11.12 16.24 -1.37
CA ALA A 12 -11.16 15.97 0.06
C ALA A 12 -10.32 14.73 0.42
N ASN A 13 -9.07 14.71 -0.04
CA ASN A 13 -8.12 13.61 0.16
C ASN A 13 -6.67 14.11 0.08
N ARG A 14 -5.70 13.20 0.22
CA ARG A 14 -4.25 13.47 0.19
C ARG A 14 -3.51 12.45 -0.67
N GLY A 15 -2.20 12.62 -0.81
CA GLY A 15 -1.33 11.62 -1.42
C GLY A 15 -1.64 11.39 -2.91
N GLU A 16 -1.38 10.18 -3.40
CA GLU A 16 -1.44 9.90 -4.85
C GLU A 16 -2.82 10.17 -5.44
N ILE A 17 -3.89 9.81 -4.73
CA ILE A 17 -5.25 9.97 -5.24
C ILE A 17 -5.64 11.43 -5.42
N ALA A 18 -5.15 12.32 -4.55
CA ALA A 18 -5.37 13.74 -4.71
C ALA A 18 -4.69 14.24 -5.99
N CYS A 19 -3.42 13.89 -6.21
CA CYS A 19 -2.70 14.20 -7.45
C CYS A 19 -3.40 13.62 -8.69
N ARG A 20 -3.82 12.35 -8.62
CA ARG A 20 -4.57 11.65 -9.67
C ARG A 20 -5.83 12.40 -10.07
N VAL A 21 -6.64 12.84 -9.11
CA VAL A 21 -7.90 13.55 -9.37
C VAL A 21 -7.62 14.95 -9.94
N MET A 22 -6.66 15.67 -9.35
CA MET A 22 -6.31 17.01 -9.80
C MET A 22 -5.74 17.01 -11.22
N ARG A 23 -4.92 16.01 -11.59
CA ARG A 23 -4.39 15.84 -12.95
C ARG A 23 -5.53 15.79 -13.99
N THR A 24 -6.58 15.02 -13.72
CA THR A 24 -7.75 14.96 -14.61
C THR A 24 -8.58 16.23 -14.56
N ALA A 25 -8.83 16.80 -13.39
CA ALA A 25 -9.58 18.04 -13.26
C ALA A 25 -8.92 19.18 -14.05
N LYS A 26 -7.58 19.32 -13.96
CA LYS A 26 -6.79 20.27 -14.74
C LYS A 26 -6.83 20.00 -16.24
N ALA A 27 -6.75 18.72 -16.65
CA ALA A 27 -6.90 18.34 -18.06
C ALA A 27 -8.28 18.72 -18.64
N LEU A 28 -9.31 18.74 -17.80
CA LEU A 28 -10.66 19.21 -18.15
C LEU A 28 -10.84 20.74 -18.00
N GLY A 29 -9.80 21.48 -17.64
CA GLY A 29 -9.81 22.94 -17.48
C GLY A 29 -10.44 23.43 -16.18
N LEU A 30 -10.50 22.61 -15.14
CA LEU A 30 -11.00 22.99 -13.82
C LEU A 30 -9.90 23.52 -12.91
N THR A 31 -10.26 24.51 -12.08
CA THR A 31 -9.45 24.93 -10.94
C THR A 31 -9.52 23.86 -9.86
N THR A 32 -8.38 23.50 -9.31
CA THR A 32 -8.24 22.46 -8.29
C THR A 32 -7.96 23.05 -6.90
N VAL A 33 -8.66 22.54 -5.90
CA VAL A 33 -8.46 22.92 -4.50
C VAL A 33 -8.01 21.70 -3.70
N ALA A 34 -6.80 21.75 -3.15
CA ALA A 34 -6.34 20.77 -2.17
C ALA A 34 -6.64 21.24 -0.76
N VAL A 35 -7.00 20.29 0.10
CA VAL A 35 -6.98 20.47 1.55
C VAL A 35 -5.76 19.76 2.13
N HIS A 36 -5.20 20.30 3.21
CA HIS A 36 -4.07 19.67 3.88
C HIS A 36 -4.18 19.78 5.41
N SER A 37 -3.60 18.81 6.10
CA SER A 37 -3.28 18.90 7.53
C SER A 37 -2.03 19.77 7.74
N ALA A 38 -1.63 20.00 9.00
CA ALA A 38 -0.40 20.70 9.30
C ALA A 38 0.84 19.97 8.77
N THR A 39 0.85 18.62 8.81
CA THR A 39 1.95 17.77 8.34
C THR A 39 2.01 17.67 6.82
N ASP A 40 0.87 17.79 6.13
CA ASP A 40 0.79 17.72 4.67
C ASP A 40 0.88 19.10 3.99
N ARG A 41 1.25 20.17 4.73
CA ARG A 41 1.35 21.53 4.17
C ARG A 41 2.15 21.57 2.88
N ASP A 42 3.29 20.92 2.90
CA ASP A 42 4.22 20.87 1.79
C ASP A 42 4.11 19.56 1.01
N ALA A 43 3.12 18.69 1.25
CA ALA A 43 2.96 17.44 0.50
C ALA A 43 2.72 17.70 -1.00
N ARG A 44 3.07 16.73 -1.86
CA ARG A 44 2.96 16.84 -3.32
C ARG A 44 1.61 17.36 -3.79
N HIS A 45 0.50 16.82 -3.29
CA HIS A 45 -0.84 17.25 -3.70
C HIS A 45 -1.14 18.71 -3.30
N SER A 46 -0.63 19.17 -2.16
CA SER A 46 -0.77 20.57 -1.73
C SER A 46 -0.01 21.52 -2.67
N ARG A 47 1.16 21.09 -3.17
CA ARG A 47 1.98 21.85 -4.14
C ARG A 47 1.37 21.85 -5.54
N GLU A 48 0.76 20.74 -5.95
CA GLU A 48 0.18 20.59 -7.29
C GLU A 48 -1.15 21.32 -7.48
N ALA A 49 -1.88 21.64 -6.41
CA ALA A 49 -3.18 22.33 -6.50
C ALA A 49 -3.06 23.81 -6.87
N ASP A 50 -4.13 24.38 -7.44
CA ASP A 50 -4.19 25.82 -7.74
C ASP A 50 -4.51 26.65 -6.50
N ILE A 51 -5.30 26.08 -5.59
CA ILE A 51 -5.66 26.65 -4.29
C ILE A 51 -5.39 25.59 -3.21
N ARG A 52 -4.86 26.01 -2.07
CA ARG A 52 -4.64 25.15 -0.90
C ARG A 52 -5.32 25.71 0.33
N VAL A 53 -5.94 24.84 1.13
CA VAL A 53 -6.62 25.23 2.38
C VAL A 53 -6.13 24.36 3.54
N ASP A 54 -5.72 25.01 4.62
CA ASP A 54 -5.27 24.37 5.85
C ASP A 54 -6.47 23.93 6.71
N LEU A 55 -6.56 22.64 7.03
CA LEU A 55 -7.56 22.08 7.94
C LEU A 55 -7.11 22.14 9.40
N GLY A 56 -5.82 22.36 9.66
CA GLY A 56 -5.17 22.22 10.96
C GLY A 56 -5.08 20.76 11.42
N GLY A 57 -4.45 20.56 12.59
CA GLY A 57 -4.22 19.22 13.16
C GLY A 57 -3.20 18.38 12.38
N SER A 58 -2.74 17.29 13.00
CA SER A 58 -1.80 16.32 12.37
C SER A 58 -2.46 14.96 12.13
N LYS A 59 -3.42 14.57 12.98
CA LYS A 59 -4.16 13.31 12.84
C LYS A 59 -5.31 13.48 11.85
N ALA A 60 -5.66 12.40 11.14
CA ALA A 60 -6.82 12.38 10.25
C ALA A 60 -8.13 12.77 10.96
N ALA A 61 -8.29 12.33 12.21
CA ALA A 61 -9.45 12.65 13.05
C ALA A 61 -9.63 14.15 13.26
N ASP A 62 -8.56 14.93 13.31
CA ASP A 62 -8.62 16.39 13.52
C ASP A 62 -8.63 17.19 12.20
N SER A 63 -8.45 16.51 11.06
CA SER A 63 -8.24 17.10 9.72
C SER A 63 -9.17 16.49 8.67
N TYR A 64 -8.70 15.51 7.88
CA TYR A 64 -9.41 14.93 6.74
C TYR A 64 -10.74 14.22 7.08
N LEU A 65 -11.00 13.90 8.36
CA LEU A 65 -12.26 13.33 8.82
C LEU A 65 -13.25 14.39 9.37
N GLN A 66 -12.86 15.67 9.38
CA GLN A 66 -13.69 16.76 9.89
C GLN A 66 -14.58 17.35 8.79
N ILE A 67 -15.81 16.83 8.70
CA ILE A 67 -16.83 17.22 7.70
C ILE A 67 -17.03 18.74 7.67
N ASP A 68 -17.20 19.38 8.82
CA ASP A 68 -17.46 20.83 8.91
C ASP A 68 -16.31 21.66 8.33
N LYS A 69 -15.07 21.24 8.58
CA LYS A 69 -13.88 21.92 8.04
C LYS A 69 -13.78 21.77 6.52
N LEU A 70 -14.09 20.59 5.98
CA LEU A 70 -14.09 20.34 4.53
C LEU A 70 -15.15 21.17 3.81
N ILE A 71 -16.36 21.27 4.37
CA ILE A 71 -17.43 22.10 3.81
C ILE A 71 -17.06 23.58 3.88
N ALA A 72 -16.49 24.03 5.00
CA ALA A 72 -16.01 25.40 5.15
C ALA A 72 -14.90 25.72 4.13
N ALA A 73 -13.95 24.82 3.92
CA ALA A 73 -12.88 24.94 2.93
C ALA A 73 -13.42 25.03 1.49
N ALA A 74 -14.39 24.20 1.14
CA ALA A 74 -15.03 24.24 -0.18
C ALA A 74 -15.72 25.59 -0.43
N LYS A 75 -16.46 26.09 0.56
CA LYS A 75 -17.14 27.40 0.48
C LYS A 75 -16.14 28.56 0.38
N ALA A 76 -15.10 28.55 1.22
CA ALA A 76 -14.09 29.61 1.25
C ALA A 76 -13.26 29.68 -0.05
N SER A 77 -12.99 28.53 -0.68
CA SER A 77 -12.26 28.44 -1.95
C SER A 77 -13.12 28.66 -3.19
N GLY A 78 -14.45 28.71 -3.04
CA GLY A 78 -15.39 28.84 -4.15
C GLY A 78 -15.56 27.55 -4.98
N ALA A 79 -15.19 26.39 -4.43
CA ALA A 79 -15.45 25.12 -5.06
C ALA A 79 -16.96 24.85 -5.17
N GLN A 80 -17.42 24.32 -6.30
CA GLN A 80 -18.83 23.93 -6.47
C GLN A 80 -19.05 22.44 -6.20
N ALA A 81 -17.97 21.67 -6.16
CA ALA A 81 -18.04 20.23 -5.95
C ALA A 81 -16.86 19.71 -5.13
N ILE A 82 -17.06 18.53 -4.54
CA ILE A 82 -16.07 17.83 -3.74
C ILE A 82 -15.89 16.42 -4.28
N HIS A 83 -14.65 16.07 -4.62
CA HIS A 83 -14.24 14.70 -4.92
C HIS A 83 -13.64 14.06 -3.67
N PRO A 84 -14.20 12.97 -3.14
CA PRO A 84 -13.69 12.35 -1.92
C PRO A 84 -12.45 11.48 -2.13
N GLY A 85 -12.17 11.06 -3.38
CA GLY A 85 -11.15 10.05 -3.65
C GLY A 85 -11.60 8.69 -3.13
N TYR A 86 -10.71 8.00 -2.44
CA TYR A 86 -11.00 6.74 -1.74
C TYR A 86 -10.52 6.80 -0.28
N GLY A 87 -11.10 5.97 0.59
CA GLY A 87 -10.84 6.05 2.03
C GLY A 87 -11.36 7.36 2.65
N PHE A 88 -10.93 7.66 3.87
CA PHE A 88 -11.45 8.78 4.67
C PHE A 88 -12.98 8.82 4.72
N LEU A 89 -13.60 9.80 4.06
CA LEU A 89 -15.05 10.04 4.06
C LEU A 89 -15.73 9.60 2.76
N SER A 90 -15.03 8.93 1.83
CA SER A 90 -15.60 8.55 0.53
C SER A 90 -16.81 7.63 0.62
N GLU A 91 -16.91 6.85 1.69
CA GLU A 91 -18.01 5.90 1.94
C GLU A 91 -18.84 6.34 3.16
N ASN A 92 -18.80 7.63 3.51
CA ASN A 92 -19.56 8.19 4.62
C ASN A 92 -20.82 8.88 4.11
N ALA A 93 -21.99 8.26 4.33
CA ALA A 93 -23.27 8.83 3.92
C ALA A 93 -23.58 10.17 4.59
N GLY A 94 -23.13 10.37 5.84
CA GLY A 94 -23.25 11.65 6.54
C GLY A 94 -22.51 12.78 5.84
N PHE A 95 -21.32 12.51 5.30
CA PHE A 95 -20.54 13.46 4.51
C PHE A 95 -21.24 13.80 3.19
N ALA A 96 -21.70 12.79 2.44
CA ALA A 96 -22.44 13.02 1.20
C ALA A 96 -23.68 13.92 1.42
N ARG A 97 -24.50 13.63 2.44
CA ARG A 97 -25.66 14.48 2.79
C ARG A 97 -25.24 15.89 3.19
N ALA A 98 -24.15 16.04 3.94
CA ALA A 98 -23.69 17.35 4.39
C ALA A 98 -23.23 18.24 3.21
N ILE A 99 -22.61 17.65 2.18
CA ILE A 99 -22.21 18.34 0.95
C ILE A 99 -23.45 18.79 0.16
N GLU A 100 -24.42 17.90 -0.03
CA GLU A 100 -25.68 18.22 -0.72
C GLU A 100 -26.45 19.33 0.02
N ASN A 101 -26.58 19.23 1.35
CA ASN A 101 -27.21 20.24 2.19
C ASN A 101 -26.47 21.60 2.16
N ALA A 102 -25.18 21.59 1.85
CA ALA A 102 -24.38 22.79 1.68
C ALA A 102 -24.52 23.41 0.27
N GLY A 103 -25.31 22.80 -0.63
CA GLY A 103 -25.49 23.24 -2.01
C GLY A 103 -24.30 22.91 -2.92
N LEU A 104 -23.44 21.97 -2.51
CA LEU A 104 -22.27 21.51 -3.24
C LEU A 104 -22.57 20.16 -3.91
N ILE A 105 -21.81 19.82 -4.95
CA ILE A 105 -21.96 18.53 -5.65
C ILE A 105 -20.97 17.51 -5.06
N PHE A 106 -21.47 16.36 -4.64
CA PHE A 106 -20.64 15.23 -4.24
C PHE A 106 -20.30 14.37 -5.47
N LEU A 107 -19.01 14.15 -5.74
CA LEU A 107 -18.57 13.26 -6.84
C LEU A 107 -18.49 11.81 -6.35
N GLY A 108 -19.66 11.24 -6.09
CA GLY A 108 -19.82 9.87 -5.65
C GLY A 108 -21.29 9.44 -5.70
N PRO A 109 -21.61 8.24 -5.20
CA PRO A 109 -22.99 7.78 -5.13
C PRO A 109 -23.83 8.60 -4.15
N PRO A 110 -25.16 8.61 -4.31
CA PRO A 110 -26.05 9.28 -3.38
C PRO A 110 -25.94 8.66 -1.98
N ALA A 111 -26.18 9.46 -0.94
CA ALA A 111 -26.05 9.00 0.45
C ALA A 111 -26.89 7.75 0.76
N SER A 112 -28.08 7.61 0.16
CA SER A 112 -28.94 6.44 0.31
C SER A 112 -28.30 5.15 -0.21
N ALA A 113 -27.54 5.23 -1.31
CA ALA A 113 -26.82 4.07 -1.86
C ALA A 113 -25.63 3.68 -0.96
N ILE A 114 -24.95 4.67 -0.36
CA ILE A 114 -23.89 4.44 0.62
C ILE A 114 -24.46 3.74 1.86
N ASP A 115 -25.58 4.22 2.42
CA ASP A 115 -26.22 3.57 3.58
C ASP A 115 -26.65 2.14 3.27
N ALA A 116 -27.22 1.90 2.08
CA ALA A 116 -27.71 0.60 1.65
C ALA A 116 -26.59 -0.47 1.64
N MET A 117 -25.35 -0.06 1.41
CA MET A 117 -24.17 -0.94 1.41
C MET A 117 -23.36 -0.87 2.71
N GLY A 118 -23.73 -0.02 3.68
CA GLY A 118 -22.98 0.16 4.93
C GLY A 118 -23.08 -1.01 5.92
N SER A 119 -24.11 -1.86 5.79
CA SER A 119 -24.29 -3.06 6.62
C SER A 119 -24.26 -4.33 5.76
N LYS A 120 -23.42 -5.30 6.13
CA LYS A 120 -23.29 -6.58 5.41
C LYS A 120 -24.59 -7.36 5.32
N SER A 121 -25.41 -7.37 6.37
CA SER A 121 -26.69 -8.08 6.35
C SER A 121 -27.71 -7.39 5.45
N ALA A 122 -27.81 -6.07 5.52
CA ALA A 122 -28.71 -5.27 4.67
C ALA A 122 -28.30 -5.35 3.19
N ALA A 123 -26.99 -5.24 2.91
CA ALA A 123 -26.45 -5.38 1.57
C ALA A 123 -26.79 -6.75 0.97
N LYS A 124 -26.60 -7.84 1.73
CA LYS A 124 -26.93 -9.19 1.26
C LYS A 124 -28.42 -9.38 0.97
N ALA A 125 -29.31 -8.93 1.87
CA ALA A 125 -30.75 -9.03 1.63
C ALA A 125 -31.19 -8.29 0.35
N LEU A 126 -30.60 -7.12 0.09
CA LEU A 126 -30.82 -6.36 -1.15
C LEU A 126 -30.27 -7.12 -2.37
N MET A 127 -29.07 -7.68 -2.28
CA MET A 127 -28.44 -8.44 -3.37
C MET A 127 -29.18 -9.74 -3.68
N GLU A 128 -29.69 -10.45 -2.67
CA GLU A 128 -30.53 -11.64 -2.86
C GLU A 128 -31.80 -11.27 -3.63
N THR A 129 -32.47 -10.19 -3.21
CA THR A 129 -33.66 -9.67 -3.89
C THR A 129 -33.38 -9.23 -5.33
N ALA A 130 -32.16 -8.73 -5.60
CA ALA A 130 -31.70 -8.32 -6.92
C ALA A 130 -31.24 -9.49 -7.81
N GLY A 131 -31.32 -10.75 -7.33
CA GLY A 131 -30.90 -11.93 -8.10
C GLY A 131 -29.38 -11.99 -8.31
N VAL A 132 -28.61 -11.49 -7.34
CA VAL A 132 -27.15 -11.55 -7.34
C VAL A 132 -26.72 -12.79 -6.54
N PRO A 133 -25.87 -13.67 -7.09
CA PRO A 133 -25.41 -14.86 -6.37
C PRO A 133 -24.73 -14.50 -5.05
N LEU A 134 -25.20 -15.07 -3.94
CA LEU A 134 -24.59 -14.91 -2.61
C LEU A 134 -23.88 -16.17 -2.18
N VAL A 135 -22.85 -16.03 -1.35
CA VAL A 135 -22.22 -17.18 -0.70
C VAL A 135 -23.28 -17.90 0.14
N PRO A 136 -23.49 -19.22 -0.05
CA PRO A 136 -24.42 -19.97 0.78
C PRO A 136 -24.07 -19.78 2.26
N GLY A 137 -25.06 -19.37 3.06
CA GLY A 137 -24.79 -18.96 4.43
C GLY A 137 -26.04 -18.79 5.27
N TYR A 138 -25.82 -18.56 6.55
CA TYR A 138 -26.85 -18.15 7.51
C TYR A 138 -26.48 -16.81 8.12
N HIS A 139 -27.43 -15.88 8.08
CA HIS A 139 -27.30 -14.49 8.50
C HIS A 139 -28.58 -14.02 9.22
N GLY A 140 -29.31 -14.95 9.85
CA GLY A 140 -30.52 -14.66 10.59
C GLY A 140 -30.26 -14.19 12.03
N GLU A 141 -31.35 -13.82 12.72
CA GLU A 141 -31.31 -13.26 14.07
C GLU A 141 -31.02 -14.28 15.18
N ALA A 142 -31.20 -15.58 14.94
CA ALA A 142 -30.94 -16.60 15.96
C ALA A 142 -29.43 -16.88 16.05
N GLN A 143 -28.90 -16.84 17.26
CA GLN A 143 -27.46 -16.83 17.55
C GLN A 143 -27.02 -17.99 18.46
N ASP A 144 -27.89 -18.98 18.66
CA ASP A 144 -27.60 -20.18 19.44
C ASP A 144 -26.82 -21.22 18.63
N LEU A 145 -26.08 -22.08 19.36
CA LEU A 145 -25.22 -23.10 18.78
C LEU A 145 -25.99 -24.13 17.93
N GLU A 146 -27.23 -24.47 18.30
CA GLU A 146 -28.03 -25.47 17.59
C GLU A 146 -28.42 -24.95 16.20
N THR A 147 -28.90 -23.72 16.11
CA THR A 147 -29.17 -23.04 14.84
C THR A 147 -27.92 -22.96 13.97
N PHE A 148 -26.77 -22.59 14.54
CA PHE A 148 -25.51 -22.56 13.79
C PHE A 148 -25.09 -23.94 13.30
N ARG A 149 -25.28 -24.99 14.12
CA ARG A 149 -24.96 -26.37 13.73
C ARG A 149 -25.82 -26.82 12.56
N ASP A 150 -27.14 -26.62 12.63
CA ASP A 150 -28.07 -26.99 11.56
C ASP A 150 -27.77 -26.20 10.27
N ALA A 151 -27.43 -24.92 10.40
CA ALA A 151 -26.99 -24.10 9.28
C ALA A 151 -25.69 -24.64 8.64
N CYS A 152 -24.68 -24.97 9.45
CA CYS A 152 -23.42 -25.52 8.97
C CYS A 152 -23.60 -26.89 8.29
N GLU A 153 -24.47 -27.76 8.83
CA GLU A 153 -24.79 -29.06 8.21
C GLU A 153 -25.47 -28.87 6.84
N ARG A 154 -26.38 -27.89 6.72
CA ARG A 154 -27.04 -27.56 5.45
C ARG A 154 -26.08 -26.95 4.42
N ILE A 155 -25.17 -26.07 4.84
CA ILE A 155 -24.16 -25.44 3.98
C ILE A 155 -23.08 -26.47 3.57
N GLY A 156 -22.79 -27.40 4.47
CA GLY A 156 -21.70 -28.37 4.38
C GLY A 156 -20.36 -27.76 4.76
N TYR A 157 -19.55 -28.51 5.50
CA TYR A 157 -18.19 -28.11 5.88
C TYR A 157 -17.21 -28.18 4.67
N PRO A 158 -16.08 -27.44 4.69
CA PRO A 158 -15.72 -26.41 5.68
C PRO A 158 -16.61 -25.15 5.55
N VAL A 159 -16.77 -24.43 6.67
CA VAL A 159 -17.51 -23.17 6.76
C VAL A 159 -16.68 -22.09 7.43
N LEU A 160 -17.06 -20.82 7.22
CA LEU A 160 -16.40 -19.65 7.79
C LEU A 160 -17.38 -18.90 8.67
N LEU A 161 -17.07 -18.80 9.95
CA LEU A 161 -17.75 -17.92 10.89
C LEU A 161 -17.21 -16.50 10.72
N LYS A 162 -18.10 -15.50 10.67
CA LYS A 162 -17.75 -14.08 10.57
C LYS A 162 -18.60 -13.23 11.50
N ALA A 163 -18.03 -12.17 12.05
CA ALA A 163 -18.80 -11.15 12.77
C ALA A 163 -19.72 -10.38 11.80
N THR A 164 -20.91 -10.00 12.27
CA THR A 164 -21.87 -9.20 11.49
C THR A 164 -21.42 -7.75 11.38
N ALA A 165 -20.82 -7.23 12.45
CA ALA A 165 -20.20 -5.92 12.50
C ALA A 165 -18.69 -6.01 12.24
N GLY A 166 -18.13 -4.99 11.57
CA GLY A 166 -16.67 -4.85 11.39
C GLY A 166 -16.11 -5.36 10.05
N GLY A 167 -14.80 -5.14 9.88
CA GLY A 167 -14.01 -5.48 8.69
C GLY A 167 -12.58 -5.94 9.04
N GLY A 168 -11.81 -6.36 8.04
CA GLY A 168 -10.38 -6.70 8.21
C GLY A 168 -10.09 -8.06 8.88
N GLY A 169 -10.96 -9.06 8.73
CA GLY A 169 -10.68 -10.44 9.15
C GLY A 169 -10.80 -10.74 10.66
N LYS A 170 -10.99 -9.73 11.51
CA LYS A 170 -11.17 -9.92 12.97
C LYS A 170 -12.48 -10.64 13.28
N GLY A 171 -12.43 -11.65 14.15
CA GLY A 171 -13.58 -12.50 14.48
C GLY A 171 -13.94 -13.52 13.39
N MET A 172 -13.03 -13.80 12.45
CA MET A 172 -13.22 -14.86 11.46
C MET A 172 -12.60 -16.19 11.94
N LYS A 173 -13.36 -17.28 11.85
CA LYS A 173 -12.87 -18.64 12.17
C LYS A 173 -13.31 -19.63 11.11
N VAL A 174 -12.36 -20.36 10.53
CA VAL A 174 -12.65 -21.52 9.68
C VAL A 174 -13.00 -22.68 10.59
N VAL A 175 -14.09 -23.38 10.25
CA VAL A 175 -14.55 -24.58 10.93
C VAL A 175 -14.57 -25.70 9.89
N GLU A 176 -13.71 -26.69 10.07
CA GLU A 176 -13.56 -27.80 9.11
C GLU A 176 -14.52 -28.95 9.40
N ASP A 177 -14.95 -29.10 10.65
CA ASP A 177 -15.84 -30.16 11.07
C ASP A 177 -16.72 -29.74 12.27
N VAL A 178 -17.78 -30.51 12.50
CA VAL A 178 -18.79 -30.20 13.54
C VAL A 178 -18.22 -30.16 14.96
N SER A 179 -17.15 -30.90 15.26
CA SER A 179 -16.56 -30.95 16.60
C SER A 179 -15.88 -29.63 16.98
N GLN A 180 -15.44 -28.85 15.99
CA GLN A 180 -14.78 -27.56 16.17
C GLN A 180 -15.77 -26.40 16.35
N LEU A 181 -17.03 -26.56 15.92
CA LEU A 181 -17.99 -25.46 15.80
C LEU A 181 -18.25 -24.73 17.12
N ALA A 182 -18.45 -25.47 18.21
CA ALA A 182 -18.83 -24.88 19.50
C ALA A 182 -17.73 -23.96 20.06
N GLU A 183 -16.48 -24.41 20.01
CA GLU A 183 -15.33 -23.63 20.47
C GLU A 183 -15.05 -22.45 19.55
N ALA A 184 -15.07 -22.68 18.24
CA ALA A 184 -14.82 -21.64 17.24
C ALA A 184 -15.87 -20.51 17.31
N LEU A 185 -17.15 -20.84 17.46
CA LEU A 185 -18.23 -19.86 17.59
C LEU A 185 -18.08 -19.02 18.86
N ALA A 186 -17.85 -19.66 20.01
CA ALA A 186 -17.67 -18.94 21.27
C ALA A 186 -16.41 -18.05 21.25
N SER A 187 -15.33 -18.51 20.63
CA SER A 187 -14.11 -17.73 20.42
C SER A 187 -14.38 -16.51 19.53
N ALA A 188 -15.03 -16.71 18.39
CA ALA A 188 -15.34 -15.64 17.44
C ALA A 188 -16.29 -14.60 18.04
N GLN A 189 -17.31 -15.01 18.80
CA GLN A 189 -18.23 -14.11 19.50
C GLN A 189 -17.51 -13.23 20.53
N ARG A 190 -16.57 -13.78 21.30
CA ARG A 190 -15.76 -13.00 22.25
C ARG A 190 -14.90 -11.97 21.54
N GLU A 191 -14.28 -12.36 20.43
CA GLU A 191 -13.43 -11.47 19.62
C GLU A 191 -14.25 -10.37 18.94
N ALA A 192 -15.44 -10.70 18.42
CA ALA A 192 -16.35 -9.73 17.83
C ALA A 192 -16.87 -8.73 18.88
N GLN A 193 -17.25 -9.22 20.07
CA GLN A 193 -17.69 -8.37 21.18
C GLN A 193 -16.57 -7.43 21.65
N SER A 194 -15.35 -7.92 21.81
CA SER A 194 -14.23 -7.09 22.26
C SER A 194 -13.80 -6.07 21.22
N SER A 195 -13.89 -6.42 19.93
CA SER A 195 -13.41 -5.57 18.84
C SER A 195 -14.46 -4.57 18.34
N PHE A 196 -15.74 -4.95 18.35
CA PHE A 196 -16.81 -4.19 17.68
C PHE A 196 -18.01 -3.89 18.57
N GLY A 197 -18.03 -4.40 19.82
CA GLY A 197 -19.17 -4.23 20.72
C GLY A 197 -20.41 -5.03 20.32
N ASP A 198 -20.34 -5.87 19.28
CA ASP A 198 -21.44 -6.69 18.76
C ASP A 198 -20.97 -8.15 18.62
N SER A 199 -21.59 -9.05 19.37
CA SER A 199 -21.28 -10.48 19.35
C SER A 199 -22.04 -11.27 18.28
N ARG A 200 -22.84 -10.62 17.42
CA ARG A 200 -23.62 -11.33 16.40
C ARG A 200 -22.73 -11.87 15.30
N MET A 201 -22.94 -13.14 14.99
CA MET A 201 -22.20 -13.91 14.00
C MET A 201 -23.07 -14.25 12.80
N LEU A 202 -22.41 -14.55 11.70
CA LEU A 202 -22.96 -15.19 10.51
C LEU A 202 -22.04 -16.35 10.10
N VAL A 203 -22.58 -17.33 9.39
CA VAL A 203 -21.81 -18.44 8.83
C VAL A 203 -21.96 -18.48 7.32
N GLU A 204 -20.86 -18.72 6.62
CA GLU A 204 -20.81 -18.82 5.17
C GLU A 204 -20.08 -20.08 4.75
N LYS A 205 -20.34 -20.55 3.53
CA LYS A 205 -19.53 -21.58 2.90
C LYS A 205 -18.08 -21.09 2.80
N TYR A 206 -17.13 -21.91 3.27
CA TYR A 206 -15.73 -21.64 3.02
C TYR A 206 -15.37 -22.10 1.61
N LEU A 207 -14.88 -21.17 0.79
CA LEU A 207 -14.48 -21.43 -0.58
C LEU A 207 -13.00 -21.85 -0.61
N LEU A 208 -12.71 -22.95 -1.31
CA LEU A 208 -11.35 -23.45 -1.47
C LEU A 208 -10.67 -22.76 -2.65
N LYS A 209 -9.46 -22.23 -2.43
CA LYS A 209 -8.67 -21.47 -3.42
C LYS A 209 -9.49 -20.36 -4.11
N PRO A 210 -10.13 -19.46 -3.35
CA PRO A 210 -10.93 -18.41 -3.96
C PRO A 210 -10.02 -17.42 -4.67
N ARG A 211 -10.49 -16.93 -5.81
CA ARG A 211 -9.96 -15.73 -6.46
C ARG A 211 -10.81 -14.55 -6.07
N HIS A 212 -10.16 -13.44 -5.73
CA HIS A 212 -10.84 -12.18 -5.48
C HIS A 212 -10.96 -11.45 -6.81
N VAL A 213 -12.14 -11.51 -7.43
CA VAL A 213 -12.42 -10.87 -8.72
C VAL A 213 -13.48 -9.80 -8.53
N GLU A 214 -13.24 -8.62 -9.06
CA GLU A 214 -14.13 -7.47 -8.87
C GLU A 214 -14.51 -6.83 -10.20
N ILE A 215 -15.68 -6.21 -10.23
CA ILE A 215 -16.23 -5.56 -11.42
C ILE A 215 -16.31 -4.07 -11.20
N GLN A 216 -15.69 -3.30 -12.11
CA GLN A 216 -15.89 -1.86 -12.15
C GLN A 216 -17.29 -1.57 -12.69
N VAL A 217 -18.11 -0.86 -11.92
CA VAL A 217 -19.39 -0.33 -12.41
C VAL A 217 -19.34 1.18 -12.53
N PHE A 218 -20.12 1.71 -13.46
CA PHE A 218 -20.29 3.14 -13.66
C PHE A 218 -21.74 3.46 -13.99
N ALA A 219 -22.37 4.34 -13.22
CA ALA A 219 -23.75 4.75 -13.43
C ALA A 219 -23.89 6.28 -13.54
N ASP A 220 -24.87 6.74 -14.32
CA ASP A 220 -25.25 8.15 -14.42
C ASP A 220 -26.58 8.47 -13.71
N GLN A 221 -26.95 9.75 -13.70
CA GLN A 221 -28.21 10.22 -13.10
C GLN A 221 -29.44 9.97 -13.99
N HIS A 222 -29.26 9.37 -15.18
CA HIS A 222 -30.32 9.09 -16.17
C HIS A 222 -30.76 7.63 -16.13
N GLY A 223 -30.20 6.84 -15.21
CA GLY A 223 -30.51 5.41 -15.05
C GLY A 223 -29.64 4.50 -15.91
N ASN A 224 -28.66 5.02 -16.67
CA ASN A 224 -27.71 4.19 -17.38
C ASN A 224 -26.68 3.65 -16.40
N CYS A 225 -26.36 2.36 -16.50
CA CYS A 225 -25.33 1.71 -15.70
C CYS A 225 -24.61 0.66 -16.55
N LEU A 226 -23.27 0.70 -16.53
CA LEU A 226 -22.40 -0.19 -17.29
C LEU A 226 -21.38 -0.85 -16.37
N TYR A 227 -20.85 -2.00 -16.78
CA TYR A 227 -19.63 -2.56 -16.22
C TYR A 227 -18.43 -2.31 -17.15
N LEU A 228 -17.30 -1.90 -16.59
CA LEU A 228 -16.06 -1.58 -17.29
C LEU A 228 -15.04 -2.72 -17.13
N ASN A 229 -15.50 -3.94 -17.40
CA ASN A 229 -14.78 -5.20 -17.20
C ASN A 229 -14.40 -5.48 -15.72
N GLU A 230 -13.64 -6.54 -15.53
CA GLU A 230 -13.21 -7.08 -14.24
C GLU A 230 -11.73 -6.84 -13.94
N ARG A 231 -11.38 -6.99 -12.66
CA ARG A 231 -10.01 -7.05 -12.15
C ARG A 231 -9.84 -8.28 -11.27
N ASP A 232 -8.67 -8.90 -11.31
CA ASP A 232 -8.24 -9.88 -10.32
C ASP A 232 -7.35 -9.20 -9.28
N CYS A 233 -7.75 -9.30 -8.02
CA CYS A 233 -7.05 -8.74 -6.86
C CYS A 233 -6.68 -9.84 -5.85
N SER A 234 -6.48 -11.08 -6.32
CA SER A 234 -6.26 -12.24 -5.45
C SER A 234 -4.95 -12.16 -4.68
N ILE A 235 -3.93 -11.51 -5.24
CA ILE A 235 -2.63 -11.38 -4.59
C ILE A 235 -2.68 -10.29 -3.52
N GLN A 236 -2.94 -10.73 -2.29
CA GLN A 236 -3.15 -9.88 -1.13
C GLN A 236 -2.40 -10.40 0.10
N ARG A 237 -2.01 -9.49 0.99
CA ARG A 237 -1.37 -9.79 2.28
C ARG A 237 -2.30 -9.40 3.42
N ARG A 238 -2.73 -10.36 4.26
CA ARG A 238 -3.60 -10.08 5.42
C ARG A 238 -4.81 -9.19 5.06
N HIS A 239 -5.46 -9.48 3.92
CA HIS A 239 -6.59 -8.72 3.34
C HIS A 239 -6.24 -7.33 2.75
N GLN A 240 -4.96 -7.01 2.56
CA GLN A 240 -4.51 -5.83 1.83
C GLN A 240 -4.08 -6.24 0.41
N LYS A 241 -4.74 -5.71 -0.61
CA LYS A 241 -4.41 -5.94 -2.03
C LYS A 241 -2.99 -5.43 -2.33
N VAL A 242 -2.20 -6.23 -3.04
CA VAL A 242 -0.77 -5.94 -3.35
C VAL A 242 -0.54 -5.86 -4.86
N VAL A 243 -1.13 -6.79 -5.61
CA VAL A 243 -1.07 -6.85 -7.08
C VAL A 243 -2.46 -7.00 -7.63
N GLU A 244 -2.78 -6.20 -8.63
CA GLU A 244 -4.06 -6.19 -9.31
C GLU A 244 -3.86 -6.29 -10.82
N GLU A 245 -4.71 -7.02 -11.51
CA GLU A 245 -4.62 -7.13 -12.97
C GLU A 245 -5.97 -7.14 -13.67
N ALA A 246 -6.01 -6.58 -14.88
CA ALA A 246 -7.20 -6.50 -15.71
C ALA A 246 -6.85 -6.84 -17.17
N PRO A 247 -7.66 -7.67 -17.86
CA PRO A 247 -8.74 -8.50 -17.32
C PRO A 247 -8.25 -9.59 -16.36
N ALA A 248 -9.17 -10.24 -15.65
CA ALA A 248 -8.82 -11.36 -14.78
C ALA A 248 -8.40 -12.58 -15.63
N PRO A 249 -7.21 -13.19 -15.38
CA PRO A 249 -6.74 -14.32 -16.18
C PRO A 249 -7.69 -15.53 -16.13
N GLY A 250 -7.84 -16.23 -17.25
CA GLY A 250 -8.59 -17.49 -17.31
C GLY A 250 -10.12 -17.38 -17.20
N LEU A 251 -10.70 -16.18 -17.15
CA LEU A 251 -12.16 -16.02 -17.19
C LEU A 251 -12.69 -16.15 -18.63
N SER A 252 -13.72 -16.98 -18.82
CA SER A 252 -14.42 -17.07 -20.10
C SER A 252 -15.25 -15.81 -20.38
N PRO A 253 -15.53 -15.49 -21.65
CA PRO A 253 -16.40 -14.37 -22.00
C PRO A 253 -17.81 -14.47 -21.38
N GLU A 254 -18.35 -15.68 -21.24
CA GLU A 254 -19.66 -15.93 -20.65
C GLU A 254 -19.66 -15.65 -19.15
N LEU A 255 -18.64 -16.11 -18.44
CA LEU A 255 -18.49 -15.86 -17.01
C LEU A 255 -18.28 -14.37 -16.74
N ARG A 256 -17.42 -13.71 -17.53
CA ARG A 256 -17.22 -12.25 -17.47
C ARG A 256 -18.54 -11.50 -17.64
N ARG A 257 -19.33 -11.85 -18.66
CA ARG A 257 -20.64 -11.24 -18.89
C ARG A 257 -21.58 -11.49 -17.70
N ALA A 258 -21.65 -12.71 -17.19
CA ALA A 258 -22.52 -13.06 -16.07
C ALA A 258 -22.18 -12.25 -14.80
N MET A 259 -20.90 -12.11 -14.47
CA MET A 259 -20.42 -11.29 -13.36
C MET A 259 -20.69 -9.80 -13.60
N GLY A 260 -20.42 -9.31 -14.82
CA GLY A 260 -20.68 -7.93 -15.22
C GLY A 260 -22.15 -7.53 -15.10
N GLU A 261 -23.05 -8.36 -15.61
CA GLU A 261 -24.49 -8.14 -15.52
C GLU A 261 -24.99 -8.25 -14.07
N ALA A 262 -24.43 -9.16 -13.26
CA ALA A 262 -24.74 -9.23 -11.83
C ALA A 262 -24.33 -7.93 -11.11
N ALA A 263 -23.14 -7.40 -11.39
CA ALA A 263 -22.66 -6.15 -10.82
C ALA A 263 -23.52 -4.94 -11.22
N VAL A 264 -23.97 -4.88 -12.48
CA VAL A 264 -24.90 -3.83 -12.92
C VAL A 264 -26.24 -3.94 -12.20
N ARG A 265 -26.79 -5.16 -12.03
CA ARG A 265 -28.00 -5.36 -11.22
C ARG A 265 -27.81 -4.90 -9.77
N SER A 266 -26.66 -5.20 -9.16
CA SER A 266 -26.31 -4.72 -7.81
C SER A 266 -26.37 -3.20 -7.73
N ALA A 267 -25.73 -2.50 -8.67
CA ALA A 267 -25.68 -1.04 -8.70
C ALA A 267 -27.07 -0.42 -8.95
N GLN A 268 -27.85 -0.99 -9.88
CA GLN A 268 -29.20 -0.51 -10.18
C GLN A 268 -30.16 -0.69 -9.01
N ALA A 269 -30.05 -1.80 -8.26
CA ALA A 269 -30.92 -2.10 -7.13
C ALA A 269 -30.86 -1.05 -6.00
N ILE A 270 -29.75 -0.31 -5.90
CA ILE A 270 -29.55 0.75 -4.89
C ILE A 270 -29.59 2.16 -5.47
N GLY A 271 -29.92 2.33 -6.75
CA GLY A 271 -29.92 3.64 -7.41
C GLY A 271 -28.53 4.28 -7.41
N TYR A 272 -27.50 3.49 -7.69
CA TYR A 272 -26.10 3.92 -7.64
C TYR A 272 -25.79 4.99 -8.71
N VAL A 273 -24.83 5.88 -8.42
CA VAL A 273 -24.35 6.93 -9.34
C VAL A 273 -22.83 7.06 -9.20
N GLY A 274 -22.13 7.35 -10.30
CA GLY A 274 -20.68 7.50 -10.32
C GLY A 274 -19.96 6.16 -10.48
N ALA A 275 -18.69 6.14 -10.08
CA ALA A 275 -17.85 4.94 -10.13
C ALA A 275 -18.00 4.13 -8.85
N GLY A 276 -18.20 2.82 -8.98
CA GLY A 276 -18.26 1.88 -7.86
C GLY A 276 -17.63 0.54 -8.24
N THR A 277 -17.45 -0.35 -7.28
CA THR A 277 -16.91 -1.68 -7.56
C THR A 277 -17.64 -2.74 -6.76
N VAL A 278 -18.05 -3.79 -7.46
CA VAL A 278 -18.70 -4.95 -6.87
C VAL A 278 -17.67 -6.06 -6.76
N GLU A 279 -17.37 -6.49 -5.53
CA GLU A 279 -16.39 -7.52 -5.24
C GLU A 279 -17.05 -8.90 -5.20
N PHE A 280 -16.44 -9.86 -5.89
CA PHE A 280 -16.87 -11.25 -5.93
C PHE A 280 -15.75 -12.19 -5.48
N LEU A 281 -16.14 -13.31 -4.87
CA LEU A 281 -15.29 -14.48 -4.70
C LEU A 281 -15.63 -15.48 -5.80
N LEU A 282 -14.64 -15.77 -6.65
CA LEU A 282 -14.73 -16.79 -7.70
C LEU A 282 -14.07 -18.07 -7.21
N ASP A 283 -14.79 -19.19 -7.23
CA ASP A 283 -14.25 -20.48 -6.82
C ASP A 283 -13.64 -21.27 -8.00
N ALA A 284 -12.94 -22.36 -7.69
CA ALA A 284 -12.29 -23.20 -8.71
C ALA A 284 -13.27 -23.93 -9.65
N ARG A 285 -14.58 -23.97 -9.34
CA ARG A 285 -15.63 -24.57 -10.18
C ARG A 285 -16.19 -23.56 -11.19
N GLY A 286 -15.81 -22.29 -11.09
CA GLY A 286 -16.32 -21.20 -11.91
C GLY A 286 -17.61 -20.58 -11.35
N GLU A 287 -17.96 -20.87 -10.10
CA GLU A 287 -19.08 -20.22 -9.41
C GLU A 287 -18.56 -18.93 -8.74
N PHE A 288 -19.31 -17.84 -8.87
CA PHE A 288 -18.97 -16.56 -8.27
C PHE A 288 -20.03 -16.13 -7.27
N PHE A 289 -19.60 -15.44 -6.21
CA PHE A 289 -20.45 -15.03 -5.12
C PHE A 289 -20.14 -13.60 -4.69
N PHE A 290 -21.18 -12.78 -4.53
CA PHE A 290 -21.05 -11.40 -4.07
C PHE A 290 -20.46 -11.37 -2.66
N MET A 291 -19.46 -10.52 -2.48
CA MET A 291 -18.82 -10.27 -1.19
C MET A 291 -19.30 -8.95 -0.60
N GLU A 292 -19.03 -7.85 -1.31
CA GLU A 292 -19.44 -6.51 -0.94
C GLU A 292 -19.41 -5.57 -2.15
N MET A 293 -19.91 -4.35 -1.96
CA MET A 293 -19.82 -3.28 -2.95
C MET A 293 -19.15 -2.07 -2.32
N ASN A 294 -17.99 -1.70 -2.84
CA ASN A 294 -17.31 -0.49 -2.42
C ASN A 294 -17.93 0.71 -3.14
N THR A 295 -18.43 1.67 -2.37
CA THR A 295 -19.24 2.78 -2.89
C THR A 295 -18.39 3.98 -3.29
N ARG A 296 -17.26 3.72 -3.95
CA ARG A 296 -16.23 4.71 -4.32
C ARG A 296 -15.41 4.23 -5.52
N LEU A 297 -14.60 5.14 -6.07
CA LEU A 297 -13.51 4.78 -6.96
C LEU A 297 -12.53 3.83 -6.22
N GLN A 298 -12.10 2.75 -6.88
CA GLN A 298 -11.10 1.85 -6.31
C GLN A 298 -9.68 2.36 -6.51
N VAL A 299 -8.76 1.88 -5.67
CA VAL A 299 -7.34 2.28 -5.71
C VAL A 299 -6.73 1.83 -7.05
N GLU A 300 -7.04 0.59 -7.42
CA GLU A 300 -6.68 -0.19 -8.59
C GLU A 300 -7.51 0.13 -9.84
N HIS A 301 -8.27 1.23 -9.87
CA HIS A 301 -8.93 1.68 -11.10
C HIS A 301 -7.99 1.88 -12.31
N PRO A 302 -6.69 2.22 -12.17
CA PRO A 302 -5.81 2.44 -13.31
C PRO A 302 -5.66 1.22 -14.24
N VAL A 303 -5.72 -0.03 -13.74
CA VAL A 303 -5.69 -1.20 -14.63
C VAL A 303 -6.93 -1.27 -15.52
N THR A 304 -8.10 -0.88 -14.99
CA THR A 304 -9.32 -0.76 -15.80
C THR A 304 -9.20 0.37 -16.82
N GLU A 305 -8.66 1.53 -16.43
CA GLU A 305 -8.39 2.64 -17.36
C GLU A 305 -7.44 2.22 -18.48
N ALA A 306 -6.44 1.40 -18.18
CA ALA A 306 -5.45 0.96 -19.15
C ALA A 306 -6.03 0.03 -20.24
N ILE A 307 -6.90 -0.92 -19.87
CA ILE A 307 -7.52 -1.83 -20.85
C ILE A 307 -8.72 -1.23 -21.57
N THR A 308 -9.31 -0.16 -21.01
CA THR A 308 -10.47 0.51 -21.62
C THR A 308 -10.11 1.80 -22.37
N GLY A 309 -8.98 2.44 -22.04
CA GLY A 309 -8.64 3.77 -22.53
C GLY A 309 -9.53 4.89 -21.97
N LEU A 310 -10.30 4.62 -20.92
CA LEU A 310 -11.21 5.58 -20.28
C LEU A 310 -10.52 6.27 -19.08
N ASP A 311 -10.88 7.53 -18.84
CA ASP A 311 -10.55 8.23 -17.59
C ASP A 311 -11.78 8.22 -16.68
N LEU A 312 -11.76 7.39 -15.64
CA LEU A 312 -12.89 7.19 -14.75
C LEU A 312 -13.17 8.43 -13.91
N VAL A 313 -12.12 9.17 -13.51
CA VAL A 313 -12.29 10.44 -12.78
C VAL A 313 -12.95 11.48 -13.69
N ALA A 314 -12.60 11.51 -14.98
CA ALA A 314 -13.24 12.42 -15.93
C ALA A 314 -14.72 12.09 -16.10
N TRP A 315 -15.08 10.80 -16.12
CA TRP A 315 -16.46 10.35 -16.13
C TRP A 315 -17.19 10.73 -14.84
N GLN A 316 -16.55 10.64 -13.67
CA GLN A 316 -17.18 11.05 -12.40
C GLN A 316 -17.54 12.53 -12.42
N ILE A 317 -16.65 13.38 -12.95
CA ILE A 317 -16.88 14.81 -13.13
C ILE A 317 -18.05 15.08 -14.11
N ARG A 318 -18.10 14.37 -15.23
CA ARG A 318 -19.17 14.52 -16.25
C ARG A 318 -20.54 14.09 -15.71
N VAL A 319 -20.61 12.92 -15.07
CA VAL A 319 -21.85 12.42 -14.45
C VAL A 319 -22.31 13.34 -13.33
N ALA A 320 -21.39 13.89 -12.53
CA ALA A 320 -21.72 14.87 -11.51
C ALA A 320 -22.28 16.19 -12.10
N ARG A 321 -21.93 16.52 -13.35
CA ARG A 321 -22.56 17.60 -14.13
C ARG A 321 -23.90 17.22 -14.76
N GLY A 322 -24.40 16.02 -14.51
CA GLY A 322 -25.63 15.50 -15.10
C GLY A 322 -25.49 15.09 -16.56
N GLU A 323 -24.26 14.90 -17.08
CA GLU A 323 -24.06 14.28 -18.40
C GLU A 323 -24.43 12.78 -18.33
N ALA A 324 -24.95 12.25 -19.45
CA ALA A 324 -25.16 10.82 -19.61
C ALA A 324 -23.85 10.10 -19.95
N LEU A 325 -23.79 8.79 -19.70
CA LEU A 325 -22.65 7.97 -20.13
C LEU A 325 -22.46 8.07 -21.65
N PRO A 326 -21.22 8.23 -22.15
CA PRO A 326 -20.96 8.51 -23.56
C PRO A 326 -21.05 7.27 -24.47
N MET A 327 -21.28 6.08 -23.90
CA MET A 327 -21.28 4.82 -24.63
C MET A 327 -22.23 3.80 -24.00
N THR A 328 -22.54 2.73 -24.72
CA THR A 328 -23.33 1.58 -24.26
C THR A 328 -22.44 0.41 -23.83
N GLN A 329 -23.02 -0.63 -23.23
CA GLN A 329 -22.29 -1.80 -22.73
C GLN A 329 -21.49 -2.52 -23.83
N ASP A 330 -22.08 -2.66 -25.01
CA ASP A 330 -21.44 -3.32 -26.17
C ASP A 330 -20.28 -2.51 -26.76
N GLN A 331 -20.17 -1.22 -26.41
CA GLN A 331 -19.11 -0.33 -26.85
C GLN A 331 -17.93 -0.27 -25.87
N VAL A 332 -18.06 -0.88 -24.68
CA VAL A 332 -16.99 -0.90 -23.68
C VAL A 332 -15.81 -1.71 -24.21
N PRO A 333 -14.63 -1.09 -24.41
CA PRO A 333 -13.47 -1.77 -24.93
C PRO A 333 -12.83 -2.72 -23.91
N LEU A 334 -12.17 -3.76 -24.41
CA LEU A 334 -11.31 -4.67 -23.67
C LEU A 334 -10.07 -4.92 -24.52
N VAL A 335 -9.03 -4.11 -24.33
CA VAL A 335 -7.84 -4.11 -25.19
C VAL A 335 -6.58 -4.35 -24.36
N GLY A 336 -5.85 -5.42 -24.71
CA GLY A 336 -4.62 -5.80 -24.03
C GLY A 336 -4.84 -6.25 -22.58
N HIS A 337 -3.80 -6.10 -21.77
CA HIS A 337 -3.75 -6.52 -20.38
C HIS A 337 -2.97 -5.49 -19.55
N ALA A 338 -3.39 -5.24 -18.32
CA ALA A 338 -2.71 -4.35 -17.40
C ALA A 338 -2.48 -5.02 -16.04
N ILE A 339 -1.32 -4.74 -15.44
CA ILE A 339 -0.94 -5.18 -14.10
C ILE A 339 -0.49 -3.95 -13.31
N GLU A 340 -0.96 -3.87 -12.08
CA GLU A 340 -0.62 -2.84 -11.11
C GLU A 340 -0.03 -3.45 -9.85
N VAL A 341 0.90 -2.73 -9.23
CA VAL A 341 1.43 -3.03 -7.90
C VAL A 341 1.39 -1.80 -7.02
N ARG A 342 1.11 -2.02 -5.73
CA ARG A 342 1.10 -0.97 -4.72
C ARG A 342 2.46 -0.87 -4.02
N LEU A 343 3.12 0.27 -4.21
CA LEU A 343 4.41 0.55 -3.60
C LEU A 343 4.21 1.19 -2.23
N TYR A 344 4.66 0.51 -1.18
CA TYR A 344 4.53 0.92 0.22
C TYR A 344 5.89 1.21 0.87
N ALA A 345 5.91 2.20 1.75
CA ALA A 345 6.94 2.37 2.77
C ALA A 345 6.68 1.39 3.92
N GLU A 346 7.24 0.19 3.80
CA GLU A 346 7.14 -0.89 4.78
C GLU A 346 8.38 -1.79 4.70
N ASP A 347 8.65 -2.57 5.74
CA ASP A 347 9.75 -3.53 5.79
C ASP A 347 9.27 -4.98 5.68
N PRO A 348 9.26 -5.59 4.48
CA PRO A 348 8.87 -6.98 4.32
C PRO A 348 9.67 -7.98 5.15
N GLY A 349 10.94 -7.68 5.48
CA GLY A 349 11.79 -8.55 6.28
C GLY A 349 11.43 -8.52 7.78
N ASN A 350 10.70 -7.51 8.22
CA ASN A 350 10.27 -7.33 9.59
C ASN A 350 8.74 -7.24 9.66
N ASP A 351 8.05 -8.31 9.25
CA ASP A 351 6.60 -8.45 9.32
C ASP A 351 5.78 -7.35 8.61
N PHE A 352 6.42 -6.68 7.63
CA PHE A 352 5.87 -5.53 6.92
C PHE A 352 5.50 -4.36 7.84
N LEU A 353 6.32 -4.13 8.87
CA LEU A 353 6.17 -2.93 9.69
C LEU A 353 6.26 -1.68 8.80
N PRO A 354 5.33 -0.72 8.96
CA PRO A 354 5.38 0.50 8.20
C PRO A 354 6.67 1.31 8.44
N ALA A 355 7.25 1.83 7.37
CA ALA A 355 8.44 2.66 7.44
C ALA A 355 8.05 4.14 7.36
N THR A 356 8.74 4.98 8.12
CA THR A 356 8.55 6.43 8.14
C THR A 356 9.91 7.11 8.08
N GLY A 357 9.92 8.39 7.74
CA GLY A 357 11.15 9.16 7.57
C GLY A 357 11.25 9.78 6.18
N ARG A 358 12.44 10.27 5.84
CA ARG A 358 12.65 11.07 4.64
C ARG A 358 13.05 10.21 3.45
N LEU A 359 12.45 10.48 2.29
CA LEU A 359 12.86 9.90 1.01
C LEU A 359 14.15 10.57 0.53
N GLU A 360 15.31 10.04 0.94
CA GLU A 360 16.62 10.56 0.53
C GLU A 360 16.89 10.37 -0.97
N LEU A 361 16.32 9.30 -1.53
CA LEU A 361 16.36 8.99 -2.95
C LEU A 361 14.95 8.56 -3.38
N TYR A 362 14.44 9.18 -4.43
CA TYR A 362 13.21 8.75 -5.10
C TYR A 362 13.32 9.06 -6.59
N ARG A 363 13.48 8.01 -7.40
CA ARG A 363 13.54 8.09 -8.86
C ARG A 363 12.52 7.13 -9.44
N GLU A 364 11.47 7.69 -10.02
CA GLU A 364 10.45 6.93 -10.72
C GLU A 364 11.02 6.29 -11.99
N SER A 365 10.42 5.17 -12.40
CA SER A 365 10.71 4.56 -13.70
C SER A 365 10.31 5.48 -14.85
N ALA A 366 10.96 5.34 -16.01
CA ALA A 366 10.68 6.22 -17.14
C ALA A 366 9.22 6.06 -17.64
N GLN A 367 8.56 7.18 -17.92
CA GLN A 367 7.26 7.18 -18.60
C GLN A 367 7.41 6.73 -20.05
N GLY A 368 6.39 6.04 -20.56
CA GLY A 368 6.38 5.57 -21.94
C GLY A 368 5.12 4.77 -22.27
N PRO A 369 4.98 4.28 -23.51
CA PRO A 369 3.84 3.46 -23.91
C PRO A 369 3.64 2.28 -22.97
N GLY A 370 2.44 2.17 -22.41
CA GLY A 370 2.07 1.12 -21.47
C GLY A 370 2.76 1.20 -20.10
N ARG A 371 3.38 2.34 -19.74
CA ARG A 371 4.05 2.54 -18.45
C ARG A 371 3.45 3.76 -17.74
N ARG A 372 2.87 3.55 -16.56
CA ARG A 372 2.23 4.61 -15.77
C ARG A 372 2.66 4.51 -14.30
N VAL A 373 2.90 5.66 -13.70
CA VAL A 373 3.16 5.80 -12.26
C VAL A 373 2.19 6.83 -11.72
N ASP A 374 1.43 6.45 -10.70
CA ASP A 374 0.57 7.34 -9.92
C ASP A 374 1.15 7.45 -8.51
N SER A 375 1.90 8.52 -8.23
CA SER A 375 2.64 8.72 -6.98
C SER A 375 2.14 9.95 -6.21
N GLY A 376 2.22 9.87 -4.88
CA GLY A 376 1.83 10.94 -3.95
C GLY A 376 3.00 11.66 -3.30
N VAL A 377 4.22 11.30 -3.68
CA VAL A 377 5.48 11.71 -3.04
C VAL A 377 6.52 12.06 -4.09
N GLU A 378 7.57 12.78 -3.69
CA GLU A 378 8.75 13.10 -4.48
C GLU A 378 10.04 12.94 -3.64
N GLU A 379 11.20 12.98 -4.29
CA GLU A 379 12.49 12.93 -3.60
C GLU A 379 12.59 14.11 -2.61
N GLY A 380 12.92 13.80 -1.36
CA GLY A 380 13.04 14.75 -0.26
C GLY A 380 11.79 14.91 0.60
N ASP A 381 10.63 14.36 0.19
CA ASP A 381 9.42 14.36 1.01
C ASP A 381 9.57 13.47 2.26
N GLU A 382 8.77 13.75 3.28
CA GLU A 382 8.74 13.02 4.55
C GLU A 382 7.49 12.13 4.65
N ILE A 383 7.71 10.85 4.96
CA ILE A 383 6.65 9.88 5.21
C ILE A 383 6.30 9.90 6.69
N SER A 384 5.20 10.56 7.02
CA SER A 384 4.72 10.68 8.40
C SER A 384 4.03 9.41 8.92
N PRO A 385 4.03 9.16 10.24
CA PRO A 385 3.34 8.01 10.86
C PRO A 385 1.81 8.14 10.93
N PHE A 386 1.23 9.27 10.49
CA PHE A 386 -0.19 9.58 10.71
C PHE A 386 -1.14 9.02 9.63
N TYR A 387 -0.61 8.60 8.49
CA TYR A 387 -1.39 8.24 7.31
C TYR A 387 -0.96 6.88 6.74
N ASP A 388 -1.58 6.47 5.64
CA ASP A 388 -1.24 5.22 4.93
C ASP A 388 0.17 5.29 4.29
N PRO A 389 0.97 4.19 4.29
CA PRO A 389 2.35 4.18 3.81
C PRO A 389 2.50 4.08 2.30
N MET A 390 1.42 4.06 1.53
CA MET A 390 1.48 3.94 0.07
C MET A 390 2.16 5.15 -0.54
N LEU A 391 3.32 4.92 -1.18
CA LEU A 391 4.10 5.93 -1.90
C LEU A 391 3.49 6.20 -3.28
N GLY A 392 2.97 5.15 -3.91
CA GLY A 392 2.34 5.22 -5.22
C GLY A 392 1.99 3.87 -5.80
N LYS A 393 1.61 3.88 -7.07
CA LYS A 393 1.14 2.71 -7.82
C LYS A 393 1.91 2.65 -9.13
N LEU A 394 2.44 1.48 -9.46
CA LEU A 394 3.14 1.25 -10.72
C LEU A 394 2.25 0.38 -11.59
N ILE A 395 1.90 0.88 -12.77
CA ILE A 395 0.96 0.24 -13.68
C ILE A 395 1.62 0.01 -15.03
N ALA A 396 1.62 -1.23 -15.48
CA ALA A 396 2.08 -1.60 -16.80
C ALA A 396 0.93 -2.20 -17.61
N TRP A 397 0.73 -1.70 -18.83
CA TRP A 397 -0.17 -2.27 -19.82
C TRP A 397 0.63 -2.89 -20.95
N GLY A 398 0.15 -3.96 -21.58
CA GLY A 398 0.69 -4.54 -22.80
C GLY A 398 -0.37 -5.19 -23.68
N GLU A 399 0.01 -5.58 -24.89
CA GLU A 399 -0.87 -6.28 -25.85
C GLU A 399 -1.33 -7.64 -25.32
N ASP A 400 -0.52 -8.26 -24.48
CA ASP A 400 -0.82 -9.47 -23.72
C ASP A 400 -0.31 -9.34 -22.27
N ARG A 401 -0.69 -10.31 -21.44
CA ARG A 401 -0.33 -10.36 -20.02
C ARG A 401 1.19 -10.42 -19.79
N GLU A 402 1.91 -11.17 -20.62
CA GLU A 402 3.35 -11.36 -20.45
C GLU A 402 4.12 -10.08 -20.78
N GLN A 403 3.70 -9.36 -21.82
CA GLN A 403 4.26 -8.05 -22.14
C GLN A 403 4.02 -7.05 -21.01
N ALA A 404 2.81 -7.03 -20.42
CA ALA A 404 2.52 -6.19 -19.25
C ALA A 404 3.41 -6.58 -18.05
N ARG A 405 3.56 -7.88 -17.77
CA ARG A 405 4.41 -8.40 -16.68
C ARG A 405 5.88 -8.03 -16.84
N LEU A 406 6.47 -8.30 -18.01
CA LEU A 406 7.88 -7.99 -18.31
C LEU A 406 8.14 -6.48 -18.27
N ARG A 407 7.17 -5.67 -18.74
CA ARG A 407 7.25 -4.21 -18.67
C ARG A 407 7.18 -3.73 -17.21
N LEU A 408 6.34 -4.33 -16.38
CA LEU A 408 6.28 -4.01 -14.95
C LEU A 408 7.56 -4.39 -14.21
N LEU A 409 8.17 -5.53 -14.53
CA LEU A 409 9.49 -5.91 -13.99
C LEU A 409 10.55 -4.86 -14.36
N SER A 410 10.60 -4.44 -15.62
CA SER A 410 11.50 -3.36 -16.05
C SER A 410 11.23 -2.05 -15.31
N MET A 411 9.96 -1.73 -15.01
CA MET A 411 9.62 -0.54 -14.22
C MET A 411 10.11 -0.64 -12.78
N LEU A 412 9.95 -1.81 -12.14
CA LEU A 412 10.44 -2.06 -10.79
C LEU A 412 11.96 -2.02 -10.72
N ASP A 413 12.66 -2.58 -11.71
CA ASP A 413 14.12 -2.51 -11.81
C ASP A 413 14.62 -1.07 -12.06
N GLU A 414 13.86 -0.23 -12.75
CA GLU A 414 14.27 1.17 -12.99
C GLU A 414 14.00 2.10 -11.80
N PHE A 415 13.12 1.71 -10.89
CA PHE A 415 12.75 2.55 -9.76
C PHE A 415 13.86 2.51 -8.70
N ALA A 416 14.23 3.67 -8.15
CA ALA A 416 15.23 3.73 -7.08
C ALA A 416 14.68 4.52 -5.88
N ILE A 417 14.64 3.87 -4.71
CA ILE A 417 14.12 4.43 -3.47
C ILE A 417 15.12 4.20 -2.34
N GLY A 418 15.46 5.25 -1.62
CA GLY A 418 16.39 5.21 -0.51
C GLY A 418 16.00 6.15 0.62
N GLY A 419 16.53 5.89 1.80
CA GLY A 419 16.23 6.62 3.05
C GLY A 419 15.27 5.88 3.97
N LEU A 420 14.44 4.98 3.42
CA LEU A 420 13.50 4.16 4.19
C LEU A 420 13.29 2.79 3.53
N LYS A 421 12.81 1.81 4.31
CA LYS A 421 12.46 0.47 3.83
C LYS A 421 11.20 0.52 2.97
N THR A 422 11.17 -0.27 1.90
CA THR A 422 10.01 -0.38 1.01
C THR A 422 9.75 -1.83 0.62
N ASN A 423 8.54 -2.09 0.11
CA ASN A 423 8.19 -3.40 -0.43
C ASN A 423 8.64 -3.66 -1.88
N ILE A 424 9.45 -2.78 -2.48
CA ILE A 424 9.75 -2.86 -3.93
C ILE A 424 10.40 -4.19 -4.35
N ASN A 425 11.35 -4.71 -3.56
CA ASN A 425 12.00 -5.99 -3.86
C ASN A 425 11.01 -7.16 -3.71
N PHE A 426 10.10 -7.06 -2.74
CA PHE A 426 9.02 -8.04 -2.56
C PHE A 426 8.07 -8.04 -3.77
N LEU A 427 7.66 -6.88 -4.26
CA LEU A 427 6.84 -6.75 -5.48
C LEU A 427 7.55 -7.35 -6.69
N ARG A 428 8.84 -7.03 -6.89
CA ARG A 428 9.65 -7.60 -7.98
C ARG A 428 9.69 -9.12 -7.94
N ARG A 429 9.86 -9.71 -6.75
CA ARG A 429 9.86 -11.18 -6.58
C ARG A 429 8.50 -11.78 -6.88
N ILE A 430 7.38 -11.14 -6.49
CA ILE A 430 6.03 -11.61 -6.86
C ILE A 430 5.86 -11.63 -8.38
N ILE A 431 6.11 -10.50 -9.05
CA ILE A 431 5.91 -10.39 -10.51
C ILE A 431 6.87 -11.29 -11.29
N GLY A 432 8.07 -11.55 -10.74
CA GLY A 432 9.08 -12.45 -11.29
C GLY A 432 8.84 -13.92 -11.00
N HIS A 433 7.93 -14.27 -10.09
CA HIS A 433 7.71 -15.64 -9.65
C HIS A 433 7.06 -16.50 -10.76
N PRO A 434 7.54 -17.74 -11.01
CA PRO A 434 6.97 -18.61 -12.04
C PRO A 434 5.46 -18.84 -11.91
N ALA A 435 4.97 -19.12 -10.70
CA ALA A 435 3.54 -19.31 -10.46
C ALA A 435 2.69 -18.06 -10.79
N PHE A 436 3.24 -16.84 -10.64
CA PHE A 436 2.55 -15.63 -11.07
C PHE A 436 2.53 -15.52 -12.60
N ALA A 437 3.64 -15.86 -13.28
CA ALA A 437 3.73 -15.89 -14.74
C ALA A 437 2.72 -16.90 -15.33
N ASP A 438 2.55 -18.06 -14.70
CA ASP A 438 1.63 -19.12 -15.10
C ASP A 438 0.15 -18.88 -14.69
N ALA A 439 -0.14 -17.73 -14.06
CA ALA A 439 -1.46 -17.34 -13.57
C ALA A 439 -2.08 -18.31 -12.55
N GLU A 440 -1.25 -18.90 -11.67
CA GLU A 440 -1.68 -19.69 -10.51
C GLU A 440 -2.13 -18.78 -9.35
N LEU A 441 -3.23 -18.05 -9.57
CA LEU A 441 -3.70 -16.98 -8.68
C LEU A 441 -4.76 -17.50 -7.69
N ASP A 442 -4.55 -17.21 -6.41
CA ASP A 442 -5.55 -17.33 -5.34
C ASP A 442 -5.14 -16.47 -4.13
N THR A 443 -6.03 -16.32 -3.16
CA THR A 443 -5.80 -15.49 -1.97
C THR A 443 -4.69 -15.99 -1.04
N ASP A 444 -4.21 -17.23 -1.23
CA ASP A 444 -3.17 -17.85 -0.42
C ASP A 444 -1.79 -17.83 -1.12
N PHE A 445 -1.65 -17.14 -2.26
CA PHE A 445 -0.41 -17.06 -3.03
C PHE A 445 0.79 -16.60 -2.19
N ILE A 446 0.67 -15.46 -1.49
CA ILE A 446 1.78 -14.91 -0.70
C ILE A 446 2.16 -15.84 0.46
N PRO A 447 1.22 -16.33 1.30
CA PRO A 447 1.52 -17.33 2.32
C PRO A 447 2.19 -18.60 1.76
N ARG A 448 1.72 -19.10 0.60
CA ARG A 448 2.25 -20.32 -0.03
C ARG A 448 3.70 -20.19 -0.46
N TYR A 449 4.08 -19.05 -1.02
CA TYR A 449 5.42 -18.80 -1.56
C TYR A 449 6.28 -17.90 -0.65
N GLN A 450 5.91 -17.76 0.62
CA GLN A 450 6.53 -16.80 1.55
C GLN A 450 8.06 -16.91 1.59
N GLU A 451 8.61 -18.13 1.67
CA GLU A 451 10.06 -18.36 1.72
C GLU A 451 10.81 -17.86 0.47
N GLN A 452 10.15 -17.89 -0.70
CA GLN A 452 10.74 -17.44 -1.97
C GLN A 452 10.58 -15.93 -2.16
N LEU A 453 9.50 -15.36 -1.63
CA LEU A 453 9.22 -13.92 -1.73
C LEU A 453 9.98 -13.10 -0.66
N LEU A 454 10.26 -13.71 0.49
CA LEU A 454 10.97 -13.15 1.64
C LEU A 454 12.17 -14.04 1.99
N PRO A 455 13.19 -14.12 1.12
CA PRO A 455 14.38 -14.89 1.39
C PRO A 455 15.12 -14.31 2.62
N ALA A 456 15.77 -15.19 3.37
CA ALA A 456 16.65 -14.77 4.46
C ALA A 456 17.82 -13.94 3.91
N PRO A 457 18.33 -12.95 4.67
CA PRO A 457 19.52 -12.21 4.28
C PRO A 457 20.69 -13.14 3.98
N ALA A 458 21.35 -12.93 2.85
CA ALA A 458 22.50 -13.70 2.41
C ALA A 458 23.78 -12.84 2.46
N GLU A 459 24.94 -13.49 2.55
CA GLU A 459 26.21 -12.78 2.42
C GLU A 459 26.34 -12.16 1.02
N LEU A 460 26.75 -10.88 1.00
CA LEU A 460 26.98 -10.16 -0.24
C LEU A 460 28.28 -10.65 -0.89
N SER A 461 28.24 -10.87 -2.21
CA SER A 461 29.36 -11.46 -2.96
C SER A 461 30.59 -10.53 -3.02
N ASP A 462 31.77 -11.10 -3.27
CA ASP A 462 32.99 -10.31 -3.46
C ASP A 462 32.87 -9.34 -4.65
N ASP A 463 32.15 -9.74 -5.71
CA ASP A 463 31.87 -8.90 -6.87
C ASP A 463 31.02 -7.67 -6.51
N PHE A 464 29.99 -7.86 -5.65
CA PHE A 464 29.21 -6.75 -5.12
C PHE A 464 30.12 -5.78 -4.37
N TRP A 465 30.94 -6.28 -3.45
CA TRP A 465 31.80 -5.44 -2.61
C TRP A 465 32.85 -4.67 -3.43
N GLN A 466 33.43 -5.30 -4.46
CA GLN A 466 34.31 -4.60 -5.40
C GLN A 466 33.57 -3.48 -6.15
N ALA A 467 32.38 -3.75 -6.66
CA ALA A 467 31.56 -2.75 -7.34
C ALA A 467 31.13 -1.60 -6.39
N ALA A 468 30.76 -1.93 -5.15
CA ALA A 468 30.41 -0.99 -4.10
C ALA A 468 31.59 -0.06 -3.77
N ALA A 469 32.78 -0.60 -3.57
CA ALA A 469 33.99 0.17 -3.31
C ALA A 469 34.34 1.09 -4.49
N GLN A 470 34.25 0.59 -5.73
CA GLN A 470 34.48 1.40 -6.94
C GLN A 470 33.46 2.52 -7.09
N ALA A 471 32.16 2.23 -6.91
CA ALA A 471 31.11 3.23 -6.91
C ALA A 471 31.33 4.29 -5.82
N PHE A 472 31.72 3.85 -4.62
CA PHE A 472 31.98 4.75 -3.50
C PHE A 472 33.15 5.68 -3.79
N ALA A 473 34.32 5.14 -4.14
CA ALA A 473 35.52 5.93 -4.44
C ALA A 473 35.31 6.92 -5.60
N GLN A 474 34.72 6.47 -6.71
CA GLN A 474 34.57 7.29 -7.92
C GLN A 474 33.48 8.36 -7.83
N SER A 475 32.53 8.22 -6.90
CA SER A 475 31.46 9.19 -6.69
C SER A 475 31.76 10.23 -5.60
N GLN A 476 32.90 10.12 -4.88
CA GLN A 476 33.23 11.09 -3.84
C GLN A 476 33.36 12.51 -4.44
N PRO A 477 32.75 13.52 -3.82
CA PRO A 477 32.92 14.89 -4.26
C PRO A 477 34.39 15.31 -4.07
N PRO A 478 34.97 16.09 -5.00
CA PRO A 478 36.32 16.58 -4.83
C PRO A 478 36.40 17.46 -3.59
N VAL A 479 37.29 17.11 -2.66
CA VAL A 479 37.56 17.94 -1.49
C VAL A 479 38.30 19.18 -1.99
N THR A 480 37.75 20.38 -1.79
CA THR A 480 38.47 21.62 -2.13
C THR A 480 38.85 22.32 -0.84
N ARG A 481 40.13 22.59 -0.67
CA ARG A 481 40.59 23.36 0.49
C ARG A 481 40.44 24.85 0.20
N ALA A 482 40.01 25.63 1.19
CA ALA A 482 39.85 27.07 1.04
C ALA A 482 41.20 27.81 0.95
N ASP A 483 42.25 27.26 1.56
CA ASP A 483 43.60 27.83 1.58
C ASP A 483 44.41 27.55 0.30
N ASP A 484 44.19 26.38 -0.32
CA ASP A 484 44.77 25.99 -1.59
C ASP A 484 43.78 25.15 -2.42
N PRO A 485 42.98 25.81 -3.29
CA PRO A 485 42.03 25.11 -4.16
C PRO A 485 42.68 24.16 -5.18
N SER A 486 43.98 24.32 -5.45
CA SER A 486 44.75 23.50 -6.40
C SER A 486 45.56 22.39 -5.73
N SER A 487 45.36 22.18 -4.43
CA SER A 487 46.22 21.29 -3.66
C SER A 487 46.19 19.85 -4.18
N PRO A 488 47.35 19.22 -4.47
CA PRO A 488 47.38 17.83 -4.91
C PRO A 488 46.88 16.86 -3.82
N TRP A 489 46.88 17.29 -2.55
CA TRP A 489 46.40 16.52 -1.40
C TRP A 489 44.87 16.35 -1.36
N ALA A 490 44.14 17.10 -2.18
CA ALA A 490 42.69 17.02 -2.29
C ALA A 490 42.20 15.91 -3.24
N ALA A 491 43.10 15.30 -4.04
CA ALA A 491 42.73 14.42 -5.14
C ALA A 491 42.18 13.04 -4.72
N GLY A 492 42.33 12.64 -3.45
CA GLY A 492 41.77 11.38 -2.92
C GLY A 492 42.15 10.10 -3.69
N ASN A 493 43.22 10.14 -4.49
CA ASN A 493 43.51 9.15 -5.54
C ASN A 493 44.37 7.96 -5.07
N GLY A 494 44.64 7.85 -3.76
CA GLY A 494 45.46 6.78 -3.19
C GLY A 494 46.94 6.86 -3.56
N LEU A 495 47.48 8.05 -3.88
CA LEU A 495 48.89 8.23 -4.23
C LEU A 495 49.84 7.69 -3.14
N ARG A 496 50.78 6.83 -3.54
CA ARG A 496 51.86 6.32 -2.70
C ARG A 496 53.21 6.52 -3.38
N ALA A 497 54.23 6.90 -2.61
CA ALA A 497 55.57 7.14 -3.15
C ALA A 497 56.27 5.81 -3.47
N GLY A 498 56.57 5.59 -4.75
CA GLY A 498 57.30 4.39 -5.21
C GLY A 498 56.49 3.08 -5.17
N LEU A 499 55.18 3.16 -4.94
CA LEU A 499 54.24 2.03 -4.90
C LEU A 499 53.03 2.31 -5.82
N PRO A 500 52.28 1.28 -6.24
CA PRO A 500 51.00 1.46 -6.92
C PRO A 500 50.02 2.30 -6.10
N ARG A 501 49.06 2.93 -6.77
CA ARG A 501 48.00 3.65 -6.06
C ARG A 501 47.14 2.66 -5.30
N GLU A 502 46.72 3.03 -4.10
CA GLU A 502 45.92 2.15 -3.26
C GLU A 502 45.00 2.96 -2.34
N ILE A 503 43.71 2.62 -2.37
CA ILE A 503 42.68 3.21 -1.52
C ILE A 503 42.07 2.09 -0.69
N THR A 504 42.07 2.22 0.63
CA THR A 504 41.36 1.30 1.53
C THR A 504 40.07 1.96 2.01
N LEU A 505 38.95 1.29 1.79
CA LEU A 505 37.62 1.72 2.21
C LEU A 505 37.04 0.73 3.21
N HIS A 506 36.52 1.25 4.30
CA HIS A 506 35.73 0.50 5.27
C HIS A 506 34.26 0.78 4.98
N LEU A 507 33.57 -0.20 4.39
CA LEU A 507 32.20 -0.07 3.93
C LEU A 507 31.27 -1.00 4.69
N SER A 508 30.06 -0.53 4.97
CA SER A 508 28.96 -1.30 5.54
C SER A 508 27.79 -1.34 4.58
N CYS A 509 27.12 -2.47 4.53
CA CYS A 509 25.91 -2.69 3.76
C CYS A 509 25.09 -3.79 4.45
N GLU A 510 23.84 -3.51 4.80
CA GLU A 510 22.91 -4.50 5.39
C GLU A 510 23.46 -5.20 6.65
N GLY A 511 24.21 -4.47 7.48
CA GLY A 511 24.82 -5.01 8.71
C GLY A 511 26.05 -5.88 8.47
N GLN A 512 26.54 -5.97 7.23
CA GLN A 512 27.80 -6.61 6.88
C GLN A 512 28.87 -5.53 6.67
N ASP A 513 30.01 -5.68 7.32
CA ASP A 513 31.12 -4.73 7.27
C ASP A 513 32.33 -5.34 6.56
N ARG A 514 32.94 -4.61 5.62
CA ARG A 514 34.15 -5.04 4.91
C ARG A 514 35.16 -3.93 4.70
N ALA A 515 36.43 -4.27 4.90
CA ALA A 515 37.57 -3.46 4.48
C ALA A 515 38.02 -3.90 3.08
N LEU A 516 37.97 -2.99 2.12
CA LEU A 516 38.24 -3.24 0.70
C LEU A 516 39.40 -2.37 0.25
N THR A 517 40.36 -2.97 -0.45
CA THR A 517 41.53 -2.27 -0.97
C THR A 517 41.45 -2.23 -2.49
N LEU A 518 41.43 -1.02 -3.05
CA LEU A 518 41.36 -0.77 -4.49
C LEU A 518 42.74 -0.39 -5.03
N GLY A 519 43.29 -1.19 -5.95
CA GLY A 519 44.54 -0.91 -6.64
C GLY A 519 44.38 -0.33 -8.06
N ASP A 520 45.51 -0.07 -8.73
CA ASP A 520 45.56 0.39 -10.14
C ASP A 520 44.84 -0.56 -11.12
N ILE A 521 44.92 -1.88 -10.90
CA ILE A 521 44.32 -2.90 -11.78
C ILE A 521 42.79 -2.90 -11.63
N ASP A 522 42.28 -2.69 -10.42
CA ASP A 522 40.85 -2.68 -10.12
C ASP A 522 40.17 -1.41 -10.66
N ALA A 523 40.89 -0.29 -10.75
CA ALA A 523 40.38 0.94 -11.34
C ALA A 523 40.01 0.82 -12.84
N HIS A 524 40.50 -0.23 -13.52
CA HIS A 524 40.14 -0.51 -14.92
C HIS A 524 38.97 -1.49 -15.08
N SER A 525 38.62 -2.25 -14.04
CA SER A 525 37.50 -3.21 -14.09
C SER A 525 36.15 -2.53 -13.87
N ALA A 526 36.12 -1.29 -13.35
CA ALA A 526 34.89 -0.54 -13.18
C ALA A 526 35.04 0.96 -13.48
N ARG A 527 34.06 1.55 -14.16
CA ARG A 527 34.03 2.99 -14.47
C ARG A 527 32.64 3.59 -14.21
N LEU A 528 32.59 4.58 -13.35
CA LEU A 528 31.39 5.37 -13.09
C LEU A 528 31.28 6.50 -14.12
N LYS A 529 30.13 6.61 -14.79
CA LYS A 529 29.77 7.73 -15.67
C LYS A 529 28.39 8.24 -15.29
N GLY A 530 28.35 9.43 -14.68
CA GLY A 530 27.11 9.91 -14.05
C GLY A 530 26.69 8.94 -12.95
N GLU A 531 25.44 8.49 -12.98
CA GLU A 531 24.88 7.54 -12.01
C GLU A 531 24.95 6.07 -12.49
N GLN A 532 25.83 5.76 -13.44
CA GLN A 532 25.95 4.43 -14.06
C GLN A 532 27.36 3.89 -13.90
N LEU A 533 27.52 2.83 -13.12
CA LEU A 533 28.75 2.07 -12.94
C LEU A 533 28.81 0.95 -13.98
N LEU A 534 29.79 1.02 -14.87
CA LEU A 534 30.09 -0.05 -15.82
C LEU A 534 31.14 -0.96 -15.20
N THR A 535 30.83 -2.24 -15.05
CA THR A 535 31.77 -3.27 -14.56
C THR A 535 32.13 -4.22 -15.70
N GLU A 536 33.39 -4.63 -15.79
CA GLU A 536 33.86 -5.63 -16.75
C GLU A 536 34.57 -6.76 -16.00
N GLN A 537 33.95 -7.94 -16.02
CA GLN A 537 34.47 -9.14 -15.36
C GLN A 537 34.45 -10.31 -16.35
N ALA A 538 35.60 -10.98 -16.51
CA ALA A 538 35.77 -12.11 -17.42
C ALA A 538 35.26 -11.87 -18.86
N GLY A 539 35.36 -10.63 -19.37
CA GLY A 539 34.91 -10.23 -20.70
C GLY A 539 33.40 -9.93 -20.81
N VAL A 540 32.65 -10.02 -19.71
CA VAL A 540 31.24 -9.62 -19.64
C VAL A 540 31.15 -8.22 -19.06
N ARG A 541 30.53 -7.30 -19.81
CA ARG A 541 30.22 -5.96 -19.32
C ARG A 541 28.83 -5.89 -18.76
N ARG A 542 28.71 -5.36 -17.55
CA ARG A 542 27.43 -5.07 -16.89
C ARG A 542 27.35 -3.60 -16.54
N GLN A 543 26.12 -3.11 -16.43
CA GLN A 543 25.84 -1.73 -16.06
C GLN A 543 24.95 -1.75 -14.82
N HIS A 544 25.39 -1.05 -13.78
CA HIS A 544 24.73 -0.95 -12.50
C HIS A 544 24.41 0.52 -12.22
N ARG A 545 23.23 0.79 -11.69
CA ARG A 545 22.91 2.13 -11.23
C ARG A 545 23.61 2.39 -9.89
N ALA A 546 24.35 3.48 -9.80
CA ALA A 546 25.12 3.86 -8.62
C ALA A 546 24.90 5.35 -8.32
N ILE A 547 24.17 5.64 -7.25
CA ILE A 547 23.69 7.00 -6.93
C ILE A 547 24.23 7.41 -5.56
N ARG A 548 25.00 8.50 -5.50
CA ARG A 548 25.43 9.10 -4.24
C ARG A 548 24.38 10.08 -3.70
N ARG A 549 24.09 10.00 -2.41
CA ARG A 549 23.31 10.99 -1.63
C ARG A 549 24.00 11.19 -0.28
N GLY A 550 24.60 12.35 -0.09
CA GLY A 550 25.43 12.61 1.10
C GLY A 550 26.53 11.55 1.24
N ASP A 551 26.58 10.94 2.42
CA ASP A 551 27.56 9.91 2.77
C ASP A 551 27.19 8.50 2.28
N TYR A 552 25.99 8.35 1.71
CA TYR A 552 25.49 7.09 1.19
C TYR A 552 25.74 6.94 -0.31
N VAL A 553 26.01 5.70 -0.74
CA VAL A 553 25.92 5.29 -2.13
C VAL A 553 24.89 4.18 -2.26
N TYR A 554 23.88 4.40 -3.08
CA TYR A 554 22.91 3.38 -3.46
C TYR A 554 23.41 2.67 -4.70
N LEU A 555 23.69 1.37 -4.59
CA LEU A 555 24.13 0.53 -5.70
C LEU A 555 23.05 -0.49 -6.03
N GLN A 556 22.62 -0.50 -7.28
CA GLN A 556 21.73 -1.52 -7.79
C GLN A 556 22.51 -2.78 -8.15
N TRP A 557 22.17 -3.89 -7.50
CA TRP A 557 22.80 -5.18 -7.69
C TRP A 557 21.76 -6.30 -7.71
N ASP A 558 21.81 -7.17 -8.72
CA ASP A 558 20.86 -8.29 -8.92
C ASP A 558 19.36 -7.92 -8.80
N GLY A 559 19.03 -6.67 -9.14
CA GLY A 559 17.67 -6.11 -9.12
C GLY A 559 17.24 -5.50 -7.79
N GLU A 560 18.14 -5.42 -6.81
CA GLU A 560 17.91 -4.79 -5.50
C GLU A 560 18.79 -3.55 -5.35
N LEU A 561 18.29 -2.55 -4.62
CA LEU A 561 19.03 -1.32 -4.35
C LEU A 561 19.63 -1.36 -2.95
N HIS A 562 20.94 -1.53 -2.88
CA HIS A 562 21.67 -1.64 -1.62
C HIS A 562 22.20 -0.26 -1.19
N ARG A 563 22.01 0.09 0.09
CA ARG A 563 22.59 1.29 0.69
C ARG A 563 23.97 0.98 1.27
N ILE A 564 24.99 1.62 0.73
CA ILE A 564 26.38 1.49 1.17
C ILE A 564 26.78 2.75 1.93
N GLU A 565 27.36 2.56 3.10
CA GLU A 565 27.90 3.63 3.94
C GLU A 565 29.33 3.31 4.39
N THR A 566 30.06 4.32 4.85
CA THR A 566 31.34 4.07 5.52
C THR A 566 31.10 3.63 6.95
N TYR A 567 31.84 2.63 7.42
CA TYR A 567 31.88 2.30 8.85
C TYR A 567 33.23 2.63 9.45
N ASP A 568 33.22 3.16 10.68
CA ASP A 568 34.44 3.36 11.46
C ASP A 568 34.60 2.19 12.46
N PRO A 569 35.56 1.27 12.22
CA PRO A 569 35.80 0.15 13.12
C PRO A 569 36.21 0.57 14.54
N ILE A 570 36.82 1.75 14.71
CA ILE A 570 37.28 2.21 16.03
C ILE A 570 36.08 2.70 16.84
N SER A 571 35.21 3.50 16.21
CA SER A 571 34.00 4.03 16.85
C SER A 571 32.98 2.93 17.17
N ALA A 572 32.87 1.90 16.33
CA ALA A 572 31.97 0.76 16.57
C ALA A 572 32.35 -0.06 17.83
N VAL A 573 33.66 -0.24 18.08
CA VAL A 573 34.15 -0.93 19.28
C VAL A 573 33.86 -0.11 20.54
N GLU A 574 34.01 1.21 20.50
CA GLU A 574 33.68 2.09 21.63
C GLU A 574 32.17 2.10 21.95
N ALA A 575 31.30 2.09 20.93
CA ALA A 575 29.85 2.06 21.10
C ALA A 575 29.33 0.72 21.66
N SER A 576 29.94 -0.41 21.29
CA SER A 576 29.54 -1.75 21.74
C SER A 576 29.61 -1.97 23.27
N HIS A 577 30.34 -1.11 23.98
CA HIS A 577 30.45 -1.14 25.44
C HIS A 577 29.27 -0.44 26.17
N SER A 578 28.30 0.16 25.46
CA SER A 578 27.30 1.06 26.06
C SER A 578 25.85 0.57 26.12
N HIS A 579 25.47 -0.52 25.43
CA HIS A 579 24.07 -0.98 25.40
C HIS A 579 23.93 -2.51 25.45
N GLN A 580 23.70 -3.05 26.65
CA GLN A 580 23.16 -4.40 26.85
C GLN A 580 21.91 -4.31 27.73
N GLY A 581 20.72 -4.62 27.19
CA GLY A 581 19.50 -4.90 27.99
C GLY A 581 18.22 -4.11 27.65
N GLY A 582 18.21 -3.21 26.66
CA GLY A 582 17.03 -2.40 26.32
C GLY A 582 16.18 -2.96 25.18
N LEU A 583 14.87 -3.08 25.38
CA LEU A 583 13.87 -3.24 24.32
C LEU A 583 13.54 -1.87 23.74
N THR A 584 13.79 -1.69 22.44
CA THR A 584 13.64 -0.43 21.72
C THR A 584 12.36 -0.41 20.89
N ALA A 585 11.92 0.79 20.49
CA ALA A 585 10.82 0.99 19.57
C ALA A 585 11.21 0.46 18.18
N PRO A 586 10.48 -0.50 17.61
CA PRO A 586 10.82 -1.07 16.30
C PRO A 586 10.45 -0.15 15.13
N MET A 587 9.71 0.92 15.41
CA MET A 587 9.26 1.91 14.43
C MET A 587 8.89 3.23 15.13
N ASN A 588 8.83 4.33 14.38
CA ASN A 588 8.26 5.59 14.86
C ASN A 588 6.75 5.43 15.11
N GLY A 589 6.24 5.95 16.23
CA GLY A 589 4.80 5.86 16.53
C GLY A 589 4.41 6.53 17.85
N SER A 590 3.15 6.40 18.23
CA SER A 590 2.60 6.88 19.50
C SER A 590 2.43 5.70 20.45
N ILE A 591 2.87 5.83 21.71
CA ILE A 591 2.55 4.84 22.74
C ILE A 591 1.07 4.94 23.07
N VAL A 592 0.33 3.84 22.91
CA VAL A 592 -1.10 3.78 23.23
C VAL A 592 -1.31 3.26 24.64
N ARG A 593 -0.55 2.22 25.02
CA ARG A 593 -0.67 1.57 26.33
C ARG A 593 0.67 1.14 26.87
N VAL A 594 0.87 1.34 28.17
CA VAL A 594 1.96 0.73 28.92
C VAL A 594 1.34 -0.29 29.87
N LEU A 595 1.65 -1.57 29.65
CA LEU A 595 0.97 -2.70 30.31
C LEU A 595 1.73 -3.25 31.52
N VAL A 596 2.89 -2.69 31.82
CA VAL A 596 3.77 -3.14 32.90
C VAL A 596 4.31 -1.96 33.69
N GLU A 597 4.79 -2.23 34.90
CA GLU A 597 5.41 -1.25 35.80
C GLU A 597 6.88 -1.61 36.09
N ALA A 598 7.70 -0.60 36.42
CA ALA A 598 9.07 -0.85 36.87
C ALA A 598 9.06 -1.68 38.17
N GLY A 599 9.89 -2.72 38.21
CA GLY A 599 9.96 -3.74 39.27
C GLY A 599 9.04 -4.94 39.06
N GLN A 600 8.19 -4.95 38.02
CA GLN A 600 7.29 -6.07 37.73
C GLN A 600 8.03 -7.25 37.09
N SER A 601 7.81 -8.47 37.60
CA SER A 601 8.25 -9.69 36.94
C SER A 601 7.32 -10.04 35.78
N VAL A 602 7.90 -10.38 34.63
CA VAL A 602 7.19 -10.75 33.40
C VAL A 602 7.70 -12.07 32.87
N GLU A 603 6.79 -12.85 32.29
CA GLU A 603 7.10 -14.09 31.58
C GLU A 603 7.53 -13.81 30.14
N ALA A 604 8.25 -14.75 29.51
CA ALA A 604 8.56 -14.67 28.09
C ALA A 604 7.26 -14.56 27.26
N GLY A 605 7.23 -13.61 26.33
CA GLY A 605 6.07 -13.33 25.47
C GLY A 605 5.01 -12.38 26.08
N ALA A 606 5.16 -11.97 27.34
CA ALA A 606 4.27 -10.99 27.97
C ALA A 606 4.29 -9.66 27.22
N GLN A 607 3.12 -9.04 27.01
CA GLN A 607 3.04 -7.72 26.38
C GLN A 607 3.47 -6.65 27.38
N LEU A 608 4.38 -5.78 26.96
CA LEU A 608 4.96 -4.73 27.79
C LEU A 608 4.40 -3.37 27.42
N VAL A 609 4.46 -3.03 26.14
CA VAL A 609 4.05 -1.73 25.61
C VAL A 609 3.31 -1.94 24.30
N VAL A 610 2.26 -1.16 24.05
CA VAL A 610 1.54 -1.12 22.78
C VAL A 610 1.77 0.23 22.12
N LEU A 611 2.34 0.20 20.93
CA LEU A 611 2.58 1.36 20.08
C LEU A 611 1.59 1.36 18.92
N GLU A 612 1.10 2.53 18.53
CA GLU A 612 0.29 2.73 17.33
C GLU A 612 1.07 3.56 16.31
N ALA A 613 1.12 3.05 15.09
CA ALA A 613 1.59 3.77 13.93
C ALA A 613 0.68 3.44 12.74
N MET A 614 0.30 4.44 11.94
CA MET A 614 -0.44 4.23 10.68
C MET A 614 -1.73 3.39 10.85
N LYS A 615 -2.46 3.61 11.95
CA LYS A 615 -3.69 2.91 12.38
C LYS A 615 -3.51 1.42 12.70
N MET A 616 -2.28 0.98 12.93
CA MET A 616 -1.95 -0.36 13.37
C MET A 616 -1.36 -0.33 14.78
N GLU A 617 -1.89 -1.16 15.67
CA GLU A 617 -1.29 -1.43 16.98
C GLU A 617 -0.24 -2.52 16.86
N HIS A 618 0.95 -2.27 17.41
CA HIS A 618 2.03 -3.22 17.55
C HIS A 618 2.38 -3.39 19.03
N SER A 619 2.48 -4.64 19.49
CA SER A 619 2.79 -4.95 20.88
C SER A 619 4.24 -5.38 21.04
N ILE A 620 4.99 -4.64 21.83
CA ILE A 620 6.33 -5.02 22.28
C ILE A 620 6.17 -6.08 23.37
N ARG A 621 6.81 -7.23 23.16
CA ARG A 621 6.73 -8.38 24.07
C ARG A 621 8.09 -8.67 24.69
N ALA A 622 8.08 -9.22 25.90
CA ALA A 622 9.29 -9.68 26.56
C ALA A 622 9.91 -10.85 25.77
N PRO A 623 11.19 -10.78 25.37
CA PRO A 623 11.84 -11.89 24.65
C PRO A 623 12.13 -13.09 25.56
N HIS A 624 12.31 -12.85 26.86
CA HIS A 624 12.53 -13.86 27.89
C HIS A 624 11.84 -13.42 29.19
N ALA A 625 11.76 -14.32 30.18
CA ALA A 625 11.30 -13.95 31.52
C ALA A 625 12.32 -13.03 32.19
N GLY A 626 11.86 -12.09 33.02
CA GLY A 626 12.72 -11.09 33.63
C GLY A 626 11.97 -10.10 34.52
N VAL A 627 12.69 -9.14 35.07
CA VAL A 627 12.12 -8.02 35.84
C VAL A 627 12.29 -6.72 35.06
N ILE A 628 11.21 -5.95 34.95
CA ILE A 628 11.24 -4.63 34.30
C ILE A 628 12.09 -3.69 35.16
N LYS A 629 13.27 -3.31 34.69
CA LYS A 629 14.18 -2.44 35.44
C LYS A 629 13.79 -0.97 35.31
N ALA A 630 13.45 -0.55 34.10
CA ALA A 630 13.05 0.83 33.82
C ALA A 630 12.07 0.89 32.64
N LEU A 631 11.20 1.91 32.67
CA LEU A 631 10.34 2.29 31.56
C LEU A 631 10.75 3.70 31.12
N TYR A 632 10.97 3.85 29.82
CA TYR A 632 11.45 5.09 29.21
C TYR A 632 10.39 5.79 28.36
N CYS A 633 9.13 5.36 28.49
CA CYS A 633 8.03 5.89 27.69
C CYS A 633 6.74 6.02 28.51
N GLN A 634 5.83 6.90 28.08
CA GLN A 634 4.51 7.13 28.69
C GLN A 634 3.38 7.00 27.66
N GLU A 635 2.16 6.69 28.11
CA GLU A 635 0.98 6.67 27.25
C GLU A 635 0.73 8.05 26.60
N GLY A 636 0.50 8.06 25.29
CA GLY A 636 0.34 9.26 24.48
C GLY A 636 1.65 9.87 23.97
N GLU A 637 2.81 9.38 24.39
CA GLU A 637 4.12 9.87 23.95
C GLU A 637 4.44 9.44 22.51
N MET A 638 5.03 10.35 21.72
CA MET A 638 5.57 10.04 20.40
C MET A 638 7.02 9.58 20.53
N VAL A 639 7.33 8.38 20.05
CA VAL A 639 8.66 7.79 20.09
C VAL A 639 9.22 7.56 18.69
N SER A 640 10.55 7.60 18.58
CA SER A 640 11.25 7.30 17.33
C SER A 640 11.75 5.86 17.30
N GLU A 641 11.91 5.28 16.11
CA GLU A 641 12.57 3.98 15.90
C GLU A 641 13.94 3.96 16.59
N GLY A 642 14.23 2.84 17.26
CA GLY A 642 15.45 2.66 18.05
C GLY A 642 15.40 3.32 19.44
N SER A 643 14.39 4.11 19.77
CA SER A 643 14.25 4.70 21.12
C SER A 643 14.06 3.60 22.15
N ALA A 644 14.85 3.61 23.24
CA ALA A 644 14.67 2.66 24.33
C ALA A 644 13.27 2.84 24.94
N LEU A 645 12.51 1.76 25.09
CA LEU A 645 11.16 1.78 25.67
C LEU A 645 11.15 1.13 27.05
N VAL A 646 11.78 -0.04 27.15
CA VAL A 646 11.79 -0.86 28.37
C VAL A 646 13.19 -1.41 28.58
N GLU A 647 13.71 -1.33 29.79
CA GLU A 647 14.90 -2.07 30.19
C GLU A 647 14.46 -3.32 30.94
N LEU A 648 14.89 -4.48 30.47
CA LEU A 648 14.56 -5.78 31.06
C LEU A 648 15.84 -6.39 31.65
N GLU A 649 15.79 -6.72 32.93
CA GLU A 649 16.86 -7.47 33.60
C GLU A 649 16.49 -8.95 33.59
N GLU A 650 17.42 -9.81 33.15
CA GLU A 650 17.24 -11.27 33.24
C GLU A 650 17.04 -11.69 34.71
N ALA A 651 16.10 -12.61 34.93
CA ALA A 651 15.75 -13.12 36.26
C ALA A 651 16.77 -14.12 36.81
#